data_AF-A0A162Z8U8-F1
#
_entry.id   AF-A0A162Z8U8-F1
#
_cell.length_a   1.000
_cell.length_b   1.000
_cell.length_c   1.000
_cell.angle_alpha   90.00
_cell.angle_beta   90.00
_cell.angle_gamma   90.00
#
_symmetry.space_group_name_H-M   'P 1'
#
loop_
_entity.id
_entity.type
_entity.pdbx_description
1 polymer ?
#
loop_
_entity_poly.entity_id
_entity_poly.type
_entity_poly.pdbx_seq_one_letter_code
_entity_poly.pdbx_strand_id
1 'polypeptide(L)'
;MLAASSHDANSTDTITSAQSTNKVTSTNEKTSVNDVTSTTDVTRTNEKTSVNDVTSTTEKTSVNDTAASSSDSYNKGPDVETAEVGDDLEDGIDWRPGFRQQFPWIGFTGLVIILFATSMGVAVLGQSNSKRVKDWPFTRFPIQPNVLINIANQFQNLGLITFISQGLAIAWWRKAMQGSSLSTLHRNHAYSYSFYSIVTSGKHFNIVALAALMTKFAVIDSTLFQKATKTVVTQQVNYKNESVTAWVETHWPAKSGGVPGENGAIKTVDTAWAGVINAYNGKIANGKVHDMLGSNASFFDCPYRQECTGAIKALGFAFNCSTTIEDVDYGLQHQTQLGGVSSSSYPLWDIAFSSSWASDTKPYASVHLDMLYVDSHAGSTENSCPGTLTRRTCEIRPALVEYPVTVMVPSKEELEGKNIVTHIKFYSDNTSHPLGTPVTEPQIDQLRFLEYVDLNERFNETSTIGALTYVLNNLYASSANLTYRDDWDIMLRGGQAQTTFFADTDTETFSRCYYDIDRPGLDDPAIELLRKVNTLSFVASLYLKGQPSTAVESRRAQNMSSQTVLTTVTGIVEEYTTDFHYVAGALVATLATILLVLPVYWGFWQLGRKVTLGPLEIANAFNAPAIRPATVRAQHGDFDEVLNEVGSRRVQYGQLRDAPPGLMGIAEPEKETATCLLPPPPPPPPPPPPPPPPPPPPPRTQSLSHLLMVLGVIGISSLSPAWALVCGSGVAQRGAGKEWDETMQGWYYRDDTVRFYAGIISLDNSFSVEIDRDNYRRIERARRRNNPLPAKEYPDFLIFDSDDDVDAP
;
A
#
# COMPACT_ATOMS: atom_id res chain seq x y z
N MET A 1 65.62 33.22 11.90
CA MET A 1 66.48 34.43 11.94
C MET A 1 65.65 35.55 11.32
N LEU A 2 65.39 36.66 12.04
CA LEU A 2 64.64 37.88 11.63
C LEU A 2 63.26 37.63 10.93
N ALA A 3 62.08 37.79 11.53
CA ALA A 3 61.45 38.91 12.29
C ALA A 3 60.70 39.94 11.42
N ALA A 4 59.69 40.61 12.02
CA ALA A 4 58.73 41.58 11.47
C ALA A 4 57.60 41.00 10.57
N SER A 5 56.28 41.29 10.71
CA SER A 5 55.50 42.55 10.93
C SER A 5 55.13 43.23 9.59
N SER A 6 53.91 43.70 9.29
CA SER A 6 52.60 43.71 10.00
C SER A 6 51.48 44.36 9.14
N HIS A 7 50.24 44.31 9.63
CA HIS A 7 49.09 45.22 9.34
C HIS A 7 48.35 45.16 7.98
N ASP A 8 47.06 44.81 8.09
CA ASP A 8 45.86 45.59 7.73
C ASP A 8 45.82 46.40 6.41
N ALA A 9 44.79 46.17 5.59
CA ALA A 9 43.63 47.08 5.51
C ALA A 9 42.47 46.58 4.62
N ASN A 10 41.25 46.98 5.02
CA ASN A 10 39.94 46.92 4.37
C ASN A 10 39.84 47.19 2.85
N SER A 11 38.82 46.57 2.23
CA SER A 11 37.96 47.10 1.12
C SER A 11 38.63 47.37 -0.25
N THR A 12 37.91 47.46 -1.38
CA THR A 12 36.46 47.35 -1.68
C THR A 12 36.23 46.79 -3.10
N ASP A 13 34.97 46.48 -3.41
CA ASP A 13 34.29 46.59 -4.72
C ASP A 13 34.77 45.83 -5.99
N THR A 14 33.87 44.98 -6.46
CA THR A 14 33.05 45.20 -7.68
C THR A 14 33.70 45.85 -8.92
N ILE A 15 33.76 45.12 -10.06
CA ILE A 15 33.22 45.55 -11.38
C ILE A 15 33.30 44.44 -12.45
N THR A 16 32.37 44.48 -13.42
CA THR A 16 32.17 43.50 -14.50
C THR A 16 32.85 43.88 -15.84
N SER A 17 33.47 42.91 -16.51
CA SER A 17 33.49 42.75 -17.98
C SER A 17 33.76 41.26 -18.29
N ALA A 18 33.04 40.50 -19.12
CA ALA A 18 32.30 40.72 -20.37
C ALA A 18 33.18 40.71 -21.64
N GLN A 19 32.81 39.81 -22.58
CA GLN A 19 33.25 39.69 -24.00
C GLN A 19 34.74 39.25 -24.21
N SER A 20 35.14 38.60 -25.31
CA SER A 20 34.43 38.24 -26.55
C SER A 20 34.95 36.95 -27.23
N THR A 21 34.07 36.27 -27.97
CA THR A 21 34.29 35.48 -29.22
C THR A 21 35.55 34.63 -29.44
N ASN A 22 35.32 33.38 -29.86
CA ASN A 22 35.65 33.02 -31.25
C ASN A 22 34.67 32.00 -31.85
N LYS A 23 34.37 32.11 -33.15
CA LYS A 23 33.44 31.25 -33.90
C LYS A 23 33.89 31.13 -35.36
N VAL A 24 34.15 29.91 -35.82
CA VAL A 24 34.46 29.58 -37.23
C VAL A 24 33.61 28.38 -37.64
N THR A 25 33.33 28.21 -38.94
CA THR A 25 32.23 27.37 -39.46
C THR A 25 32.68 26.55 -40.68
N SER A 26 32.14 25.33 -40.86
CA SER A 26 32.16 24.50 -42.10
C SER A 26 33.54 23.91 -42.51
N THR A 27 33.69 22.81 -43.28
CA THR A 27 32.71 21.92 -43.97
C THR A 27 33.25 20.47 -44.14
N ASN A 28 32.38 19.55 -44.59
CA ASN A 28 32.57 18.14 -45.03
C ASN A 28 33.92 17.73 -45.68
N GLU A 29 34.29 16.44 -45.53
CA GLU A 29 34.32 15.49 -46.68
C GLU A 29 34.24 13.98 -46.26
N LYS A 30 34.28 13.05 -47.23
CA LYS A 30 34.13 11.58 -47.11
C LYS A 30 35.28 10.83 -47.80
N THR A 31 35.56 9.57 -47.42
CA THR A 31 35.90 8.39 -48.30
C THR A 31 36.29 7.18 -47.43
N SER A 32 36.31 5.90 -47.85
CA SER A 32 35.45 5.04 -48.73
C SER A 32 36.01 3.58 -48.75
N VAL A 33 35.57 2.72 -49.69
CA VAL A 33 36.06 1.35 -50.04
C VAL A 33 35.42 0.20 -49.20
N ASN A 34 34.33 -0.46 -49.64
CA ASN A 34 34.15 -1.59 -50.61
C ASN A 34 33.99 -2.95 -49.87
N ASP A 35 33.28 -3.99 -50.34
CA ASP A 35 33.24 -4.57 -51.71
C ASP A 35 31.85 -5.18 -52.14
N VAL A 36 31.79 -5.88 -53.29
CA VAL A 36 30.60 -6.13 -54.12
C VAL A 36 30.32 -7.63 -54.42
N THR A 37 29.04 -8.05 -54.48
CA THR A 37 28.41 -9.09 -55.37
C THR A 37 26.99 -9.48 -54.83
N SER A 38 26.01 -10.03 -55.57
CA SER A 38 25.67 -10.00 -57.02
C SER A 38 24.20 -10.49 -57.24
N THR A 39 23.60 -10.21 -58.40
CA THR A 39 22.21 -10.54 -58.80
C THR A 39 21.94 -12.00 -59.17
N THR A 40 20.69 -12.49 -59.02
CA THR A 40 19.86 -13.11 -60.11
C THR A 40 18.43 -13.48 -59.67
N ASP A 41 17.45 -13.33 -60.57
CA ASP A 41 16.16 -14.05 -60.59
C ASP A 41 16.30 -15.48 -61.16
N VAL A 42 15.37 -16.40 -60.86
CA VAL A 42 14.80 -17.42 -61.80
C VAL A 42 13.68 -18.26 -61.12
N THR A 43 12.88 -18.99 -61.90
CA THR A 43 11.64 -19.69 -61.51
C THR A 43 11.72 -21.24 -61.50
N ARG A 44 10.71 -21.86 -60.85
CA ARG A 44 10.02 -23.14 -61.18
C ARG A 44 10.48 -24.52 -60.62
N THR A 45 9.45 -25.28 -60.21
CA THR A 45 9.16 -26.74 -60.34
C THR A 45 9.89 -27.85 -59.55
N ASN A 46 9.07 -28.55 -58.72
CA ASN A 46 8.75 -30.00 -58.71
C ASN A 46 9.75 -31.10 -58.26
N GLU A 47 9.18 -32.08 -57.51
CA GLU A 47 9.37 -33.56 -57.60
C GLU A 47 10.72 -34.19 -57.11
N LYS A 48 10.80 -35.43 -56.58
CA LYS A 48 9.85 -36.44 -56.02
C LYS A 48 10.61 -37.64 -55.41
N THR A 49 9.98 -38.43 -54.50
CA THR A 49 10.37 -39.84 -54.13
C THR A 49 11.72 -40.00 -53.36
N SER A 50 12.12 -41.08 -52.64
CA SER A 50 11.67 -42.47 -52.30
C SER A 50 12.50 -43.00 -51.08
N VAL A 51 12.36 -44.15 -50.37
CA VAL A 51 11.35 -45.23 -50.16
C VAL A 51 11.85 -46.22 -49.07
N ASN A 52 10.95 -46.80 -48.22
CA ASN A 52 11.08 -48.05 -47.39
C ASN A 52 12.20 -48.19 -46.32
N ASP A 53 12.25 -49.17 -45.38
CA ASP A 53 11.50 -50.44 -45.07
C ASP A 53 11.37 -50.61 -43.52
N VAL A 54 10.26 -51.09 -42.90
CA VAL A 54 9.72 -52.46 -42.66
C VAL A 54 10.32 -53.30 -41.49
N THR A 55 9.47 -53.71 -40.54
CA THR A 55 9.48 -55.05 -39.87
C THR A 55 8.13 -55.33 -39.15
N SER A 56 7.76 -56.59 -38.89
CA SER A 56 6.42 -56.95 -38.38
C SER A 56 6.26 -58.32 -37.70
N THR A 57 5.13 -58.46 -36.99
CA THR A 57 4.47 -59.64 -36.38
C THR A 57 2.99 -59.26 -36.18
N THR A 58 1.91 -59.98 -36.54
CA THR A 58 1.69 -61.39 -36.96
C THR A 58 1.98 -62.40 -35.84
N GLU A 59 1.09 -63.31 -35.42
CA GLU A 59 -0.13 -63.92 -36.01
C GLU A 59 -1.32 -63.86 -35.00
N LYS A 60 -2.61 -64.21 -35.21
CA LYS A 60 -3.57 -64.59 -36.30
C LYS A 60 -4.99 -64.52 -35.62
N THR A 61 -6.19 -64.70 -36.20
CA THR A 61 -6.80 -65.13 -37.49
C THR A 61 -8.15 -64.33 -37.62
N SER A 62 -9.25 -64.60 -38.36
CA SER A 62 -9.79 -65.55 -39.38
C SER A 62 -11.20 -65.02 -39.79
N VAL A 63 -11.82 -65.26 -40.95
CA VAL A 63 -11.43 -65.73 -42.30
C VAL A 63 -12.63 -65.40 -43.24
N ASN A 64 -12.39 -64.71 -44.37
CA ASN A 64 -13.16 -64.69 -45.65
C ASN A 64 -14.68 -64.34 -45.65
N ASP A 65 -15.33 -63.84 -46.71
CA ASP A 65 -15.02 -63.13 -47.97
C ASP A 65 -16.34 -62.39 -48.37
N THR A 66 -16.47 -61.40 -49.28
CA THR A 66 -16.16 -61.43 -50.72
C THR A 66 -16.46 -60.04 -51.35
N ALA A 67 -15.76 -59.67 -52.44
CA ALA A 67 -16.09 -58.62 -53.44
C ALA A 67 -16.43 -57.18 -52.94
N ALA A 68 -15.64 -56.12 -53.23
CA ALA A 68 -15.33 -55.52 -54.55
C ALA A 68 -16.51 -54.72 -55.16
N SER A 69 -16.36 -53.49 -55.68
CA SER A 69 -15.18 -52.58 -55.79
C SER A 69 -15.64 -51.14 -56.14
N SER A 70 -14.71 -50.16 -56.07
CA SER A 70 -14.55 -48.95 -56.94
C SER A 70 -15.77 -48.27 -57.61
N SER A 71 -15.88 -46.95 -57.69
CA SER A 71 -14.91 -45.87 -57.38
C SER A 71 -15.56 -44.47 -57.48
N ASP A 72 -14.75 -43.46 -57.12
CA ASP A 72 -14.96 -42.03 -57.31
C ASP A 72 -15.58 -41.60 -58.66
N SER A 73 -16.36 -40.50 -58.64
CA SER A 73 -15.94 -39.22 -59.24
C SER A 73 -16.99 -38.11 -59.08
N TYR A 74 -16.59 -36.87 -59.38
CA TYR A 74 -17.34 -35.64 -59.08
C TYR A 74 -18.28 -35.16 -60.21
N ASN A 75 -19.19 -34.26 -59.83
CA ASN A 75 -19.97 -33.32 -60.66
C ASN A 75 -21.20 -33.83 -61.44
N LYS A 76 -22.38 -33.43 -60.94
CA LYS A 76 -23.32 -32.62 -61.76
C LYS A 76 -24.11 -31.65 -60.89
N GLY A 77 -24.60 -30.57 -61.50
CA GLY A 77 -25.55 -29.64 -60.87
C GLY A 77 -26.99 -30.21 -60.84
N PRO A 78 -27.91 -29.56 -60.11
CA PRO A 78 -29.26 -30.08 -59.90
C PRO A 78 -30.17 -29.83 -61.11
N ASP A 79 -30.96 -30.84 -61.46
CA ASP A 79 -32.19 -30.70 -62.25
C ASP A 79 -33.32 -31.44 -61.53
N VAL A 80 -34.55 -30.94 -61.69
CA VAL A 80 -35.74 -31.29 -60.93
C VAL A 80 -36.13 -32.77 -61.08
N GLU A 81 -36.33 -33.46 -59.96
CA GLU A 81 -37.10 -34.70 -59.90
C GLU A 81 -38.35 -34.47 -59.04
N THR A 82 -39.53 -34.84 -59.57
CA THR A 82 -40.82 -34.60 -58.92
C THR A 82 -41.11 -35.69 -57.90
N ALA A 83 -40.94 -35.38 -56.61
CA ALA A 83 -41.35 -36.27 -55.54
C ALA A 83 -42.89 -36.49 -55.57
N GLU A 84 -43.30 -37.75 -55.70
CA GLU A 84 -44.71 -38.15 -55.63
C GLU A 84 -45.24 -38.04 -54.19
N VAL A 85 -46.56 -37.92 -54.04
CA VAL A 85 -47.20 -37.72 -52.74
C VAL A 85 -47.28 -39.05 -51.97
N GLY A 86 -46.59 -39.13 -50.83
CA GLY A 86 -46.82 -40.16 -49.81
C GLY A 86 -47.87 -39.71 -48.79
N ASP A 87 -48.82 -40.59 -48.47
CA ASP A 87 -49.91 -40.36 -47.50
C ASP A 87 -49.46 -40.50 -46.03
N ASP A 88 -48.42 -39.77 -45.61
CA ASP A 88 -48.03 -39.66 -44.19
C ASP A 88 -48.97 -38.70 -43.44
N LEU A 89 -50.22 -39.13 -43.29
CA LEU A 89 -51.36 -38.31 -42.90
C LEU A 89 -51.66 -38.20 -41.39
N GLU A 90 -50.70 -38.44 -40.48
CA GLU A 90 -50.88 -38.10 -39.06
C GLU A 90 -49.55 -38.04 -38.27
N ASP A 91 -48.99 -36.85 -38.07
CA ASP A 91 -48.18 -36.55 -36.89
C ASP A 91 -48.20 -35.04 -36.59
N GLY A 92 -48.92 -34.65 -35.54
CA GLY A 92 -48.91 -33.30 -35.00
C GLY A 92 -48.40 -33.38 -33.57
N ILE A 93 -47.42 -32.53 -33.20
CA ILE A 93 -46.70 -32.67 -31.92
C ILE A 93 -47.67 -32.72 -30.74
N ASP A 94 -47.76 -33.90 -30.10
CA ASP A 94 -48.56 -34.13 -28.91
C ASP A 94 -48.28 -33.11 -27.80
N TRP A 95 -49.33 -32.74 -27.08
CA TRP A 95 -49.20 -32.07 -25.80
C TRP A 95 -48.60 -33.03 -24.75
N ARG A 96 -47.28 -32.95 -24.49
CA ARG A 96 -46.53 -33.88 -23.62
C ARG A 96 -46.12 -33.25 -22.28
N PRO A 97 -47.02 -33.15 -21.29
CA PRO A 97 -46.69 -32.66 -19.95
C PRO A 97 -45.87 -33.68 -19.17
N GLY A 98 -44.83 -33.24 -18.47
CA GLY A 98 -44.00 -34.15 -17.67
C GLY A 98 -42.86 -33.49 -16.93
N PHE A 99 -42.64 -33.91 -15.68
CA PHE A 99 -41.63 -33.33 -14.78
C PHE A 99 -40.18 -33.45 -15.29
N ARG A 100 -39.85 -34.52 -16.04
CA ARG A 100 -38.52 -34.68 -16.67
C ARG A 100 -38.43 -34.05 -18.06
N GLN A 101 -39.49 -34.14 -18.86
CA GLN A 101 -39.50 -33.67 -20.25
C GLN A 101 -39.50 -32.13 -20.34
N GLN A 102 -40.21 -31.46 -19.42
CA GLN A 102 -40.40 -30.01 -19.43
C GLN A 102 -39.56 -29.31 -18.34
N PHE A 103 -38.50 -29.96 -17.87
CA PHE A 103 -37.65 -29.40 -16.82
C PHE A 103 -36.94 -28.11 -17.30
N PRO A 104 -36.93 -27.01 -16.52
CA PRO A 104 -36.38 -25.72 -16.93
C PRO A 104 -34.84 -25.69 -16.88
N TRP A 105 -34.20 -26.39 -17.80
CA TRP A 105 -32.73 -26.51 -17.86
C TRP A 105 -32.00 -25.16 -17.99
N ILE A 106 -32.53 -24.20 -18.75
CA ILE A 106 -31.94 -22.87 -18.92
C ILE A 106 -31.95 -22.10 -17.59
N GLY A 107 -33.10 -22.08 -16.91
CA GLY A 107 -33.25 -21.46 -15.60
C GLY A 107 -32.41 -22.14 -14.52
N PHE A 108 -32.38 -23.48 -14.52
CA PHE A 108 -31.50 -24.25 -13.64
C PHE A 108 -30.02 -23.92 -13.87
N THR A 109 -29.61 -23.74 -15.14
CA THR A 109 -28.25 -23.32 -15.49
C THR A 109 -27.96 -21.89 -14.99
N GLY A 110 -28.91 -20.97 -15.14
CA GLY A 110 -28.83 -19.63 -14.52
C GLY A 110 -28.66 -19.67 -13.00
N LEU A 111 -29.42 -20.52 -12.30
CA LEU A 111 -29.30 -20.72 -10.85
C LEU A 111 -27.94 -21.31 -10.45
N VAL A 112 -27.41 -22.29 -11.22
CA VAL A 112 -26.06 -22.83 -10.99
C VAL A 112 -24.98 -21.76 -11.21
N ILE A 113 -25.13 -20.91 -12.23
CA ILE A 113 -24.22 -19.78 -12.49
C ILE A 113 -24.26 -18.77 -11.33
N ILE A 114 -25.44 -18.44 -10.79
CA ILE A 114 -25.56 -17.57 -9.59
C ILE A 114 -24.78 -18.20 -8.43
N LEU A 115 -25.08 -19.44 -8.06
CA LEU A 115 -24.43 -20.11 -6.92
C LEU A 115 -22.91 -20.18 -7.08
N PHE A 116 -22.42 -20.50 -8.28
CA PHE A 116 -20.99 -20.51 -8.59
C PHE A 116 -20.37 -19.11 -8.46
N ALA A 117 -20.97 -18.10 -9.09
CA ALA A 117 -20.47 -16.73 -9.06
C ALA A 117 -20.44 -16.13 -7.65
N THR A 118 -21.52 -16.32 -6.88
CA THR A 118 -21.58 -15.94 -5.46
C THR A 118 -20.52 -16.68 -4.63
N SER A 119 -20.31 -17.98 -4.87
CA SER A 119 -19.25 -18.73 -4.16
C SER A 119 -17.84 -18.24 -4.51
N MET A 120 -17.61 -17.82 -5.77
CA MET A 120 -16.34 -17.24 -6.23
C MET A 120 -16.09 -15.88 -5.57
N GLY A 121 -17.11 -15.02 -5.47
CA GLY A 121 -17.03 -13.74 -4.75
C GLY A 121 -16.66 -13.91 -3.28
N VAL A 122 -17.32 -14.84 -2.58
CA VAL A 122 -16.99 -15.17 -1.18
C VAL A 122 -15.59 -15.76 -1.04
N ALA A 123 -15.17 -16.66 -1.94
CA ALA A 123 -13.84 -17.25 -1.91
C ALA A 123 -12.73 -16.21 -2.12
N VAL A 124 -12.88 -15.29 -3.08
CA VAL A 124 -11.95 -14.17 -3.30
C VAL A 124 -11.84 -13.28 -2.06
N LEU A 125 -12.98 -12.88 -1.47
CA LEU A 125 -13.00 -12.03 -0.28
C LEU A 125 -12.38 -12.72 0.94
N GLY A 126 -12.75 -13.98 1.19
CA GLY A 126 -12.19 -14.77 2.30
C GLY A 126 -10.69 -15.06 2.16
N GLN A 127 -10.19 -15.31 0.95
CA GLN A 127 -8.77 -15.60 0.71
C GLN A 127 -7.90 -14.33 0.63
N SER A 128 -8.47 -13.20 0.21
CA SER A 128 -7.78 -11.89 0.16
C SER A 128 -7.69 -11.21 1.53
N ASN A 129 -8.58 -11.55 2.47
CA ASN A 129 -8.58 -10.97 3.80
C ASN A 129 -7.24 -11.23 4.53
N SER A 130 -6.64 -10.16 5.05
CA SER A 130 -5.32 -10.12 5.66
C SER A 130 -4.20 -10.67 4.77
N LYS A 131 -4.28 -10.36 3.47
CA LYS A 131 -3.16 -10.45 2.53
C LYS A 131 -2.64 -9.06 2.19
N ARG A 132 -1.32 -8.92 2.23
CA ARG A 132 -0.62 -7.71 1.77
C ARG A 132 -0.88 -7.53 0.27
N VAL A 133 -1.04 -6.28 -0.18
CA VAL A 133 -1.30 -5.94 -1.59
C VAL A 133 -0.25 -6.54 -2.54
N LYS A 134 1.00 -6.67 -2.08
CA LYS A 134 2.14 -7.23 -2.83
C LYS A 134 2.17 -8.78 -2.90
N ASP A 135 1.43 -9.47 -2.04
CA ASP A 135 1.40 -10.95 -1.97
C ASP A 135 0.23 -11.57 -2.74
N TRP A 136 -0.74 -10.76 -3.17
CA TRP A 136 -2.07 -11.21 -3.57
C TRP A 136 -2.25 -11.33 -5.10
N PRO A 137 -2.90 -12.40 -5.59
CA PRO A 137 -2.70 -13.82 -5.25
C PRO A 137 -1.68 -14.49 -6.19
N PHE A 138 -1.20 -13.77 -7.21
CA PHE A 138 -0.23 -14.23 -8.19
C PHE A 138 0.91 -13.21 -8.29
N THR A 139 2.09 -13.57 -7.80
CA THR A 139 3.30 -12.73 -7.89
C THR A 139 3.70 -12.33 -9.32
N ARG A 140 3.19 -13.05 -10.34
CA ARG A 140 3.40 -12.77 -11.76
C ARG A 140 2.31 -11.89 -12.40
N PHE A 141 1.11 -11.84 -11.82
CA PHE A 141 -0.06 -11.15 -12.35
C PHE A 141 -0.98 -10.69 -11.20
N PRO A 142 -0.64 -9.61 -10.47
CA PRO A 142 -1.41 -9.16 -9.31
C PRO A 142 -2.77 -8.57 -9.72
N ILE A 143 -3.80 -9.42 -9.77
CA ILE A 143 -5.19 -9.01 -10.03
C ILE A 143 -5.83 -8.60 -8.68
N GLN A 144 -6.21 -7.32 -8.57
CA GLN A 144 -6.87 -6.78 -7.39
C GLN A 144 -8.19 -7.52 -7.09
N PRO A 145 -8.56 -7.74 -5.81
CA PRO A 145 -9.83 -8.39 -5.43
C PRO A 145 -11.05 -7.77 -6.12
N ASN A 146 -11.09 -6.43 -6.20
CA ASN A 146 -12.16 -5.66 -6.85
C ASN A 146 -12.44 -6.09 -8.29
N VAL A 147 -11.40 -6.48 -9.06
CA VAL A 147 -11.54 -6.92 -10.45
C VAL A 147 -12.16 -8.31 -10.51
N LEU A 148 -11.71 -9.24 -9.66
CA LEU A 148 -12.27 -10.59 -9.57
C LEU A 148 -13.74 -10.58 -9.08
N ILE A 149 -14.06 -9.69 -8.15
CA ILE A 149 -15.43 -9.46 -7.66
C ILE A 149 -16.32 -8.85 -8.76
N ASN A 150 -15.80 -7.93 -9.57
CA ASN A 150 -16.55 -7.41 -10.72
C ASN A 150 -16.85 -8.54 -11.74
N ILE A 151 -15.87 -9.41 -12.03
CA ILE A 151 -16.07 -10.60 -12.88
C ILE A 151 -17.14 -11.53 -12.27
N ALA A 152 -17.10 -11.79 -10.96
CA ALA A 152 -18.15 -12.56 -10.27
C ALA A 152 -19.54 -11.91 -10.44
N ASN A 153 -19.65 -10.60 -10.23
CA ASN A 153 -20.89 -9.86 -10.41
C ASN A 153 -21.43 -9.95 -11.84
N GLN A 154 -20.58 -9.91 -12.88
CA GLN A 154 -21.01 -10.08 -14.27
C GLN A 154 -21.66 -11.45 -14.50
N PHE A 155 -21.03 -12.54 -14.02
CA PHE A 155 -21.61 -13.88 -14.10
C PHE A 155 -22.89 -14.02 -13.27
N GLN A 156 -22.93 -13.47 -12.05
CA GLN A 156 -24.13 -13.49 -11.19
C GLN A 156 -25.31 -12.77 -11.87
N ASN A 157 -25.09 -11.60 -12.49
CA ASN A 157 -26.13 -10.88 -13.21
C ASN A 157 -26.63 -11.65 -14.45
N LEU A 158 -25.75 -12.30 -15.21
CA LEU A 158 -26.12 -13.16 -16.35
C LEU A 158 -26.96 -14.38 -15.89
N GLY A 159 -26.53 -15.04 -14.81
CA GLY A 159 -27.27 -16.16 -14.20
C GLY A 159 -28.65 -15.74 -13.68
N LEU A 160 -28.76 -14.53 -13.12
CA LEU A 160 -30.01 -14.00 -12.57
C LEU A 160 -31.01 -13.55 -13.65
N ILE A 161 -30.53 -12.97 -14.75
CA ILE A 161 -31.37 -12.64 -15.92
C ILE A 161 -31.89 -13.93 -16.59
N THR A 162 -31.04 -14.95 -16.76
CA THR A 162 -31.44 -16.24 -17.34
C THR A 162 -32.39 -17.04 -16.44
N PHE A 163 -32.14 -17.05 -15.13
CA PHE A 163 -33.04 -17.66 -14.13
C PHE A 163 -34.40 -16.94 -14.03
N ILE A 164 -34.49 -15.62 -14.19
CA ILE A 164 -35.79 -14.94 -14.07
C ILE A 164 -36.57 -14.98 -15.40
N SER A 165 -35.91 -14.84 -16.54
CA SER A 165 -36.59 -14.81 -17.86
C SER A 165 -37.37 -16.11 -18.17
N GLN A 166 -36.78 -17.29 -17.95
CA GLN A 166 -37.52 -18.55 -18.13
C GLN A 166 -38.62 -18.75 -17.08
N GLY A 167 -38.40 -18.32 -15.83
CA GLY A 167 -39.43 -18.36 -14.78
C GLY A 167 -40.67 -17.54 -15.16
N LEU A 168 -40.48 -16.27 -15.55
CA LEU A 168 -41.57 -15.38 -15.97
C LEU A 168 -42.35 -15.95 -17.17
N ALA A 169 -41.68 -16.59 -18.13
CA ALA A 169 -42.35 -17.29 -19.24
C ALA A 169 -43.26 -18.42 -18.74
N ILE A 170 -42.75 -19.32 -17.89
CA ILE A 170 -43.51 -20.44 -17.32
C ILE A 170 -44.77 -19.95 -16.59
N ALA A 171 -44.65 -18.93 -15.74
CA ALA A 171 -45.81 -18.40 -15.01
C ALA A 171 -46.83 -17.67 -15.93
N TRP A 172 -46.38 -17.04 -17.01
CA TRP A 172 -47.25 -16.39 -18.00
C TRP A 172 -48.07 -17.43 -18.77
N TRP A 173 -47.44 -18.45 -19.36
CA TRP A 173 -48.13 -19.51 -20.11
C TRP A 173 -49.04 -20.35 -19.21
N ARG A 174 -48.58 -20.71 -18.00
CA ARG A 174 -49.43 -21.34 -16.97
C ARG A 174 -50.67 -20.50 -16.68
N LYS A 175 -50.58 -19.16 -16.69
CA LYS A 175 -51.74 -18.29 -16.46
C LYS A 175 -52.63 -18.10 -17.69
N ALA A 176 -52.10 -18.24 -18.91
CA ALA A 176 -52.90 -18.33 -20.13
C ALA A 176 -53.74 -19.62 -20.16
N MET A 177 -53.11 -20.78 -19.92
CA MET A 177 -53.79 -22.10 -19.92
C MET A 177 -54.92 -22.21 -18.90
N GLN A 178 -54.78 -21.56 -17.73
CA GLN A 178 -55.80 -21.56 -16.68
C GLN A 178 -57.02 -20.66 -16.96
N GLY A 179 -57.04 -19.95 -18.10
CA GLY A 179 -58.01 -18.91 -18.40
C GLY A 179 -57.69 -17.60 -17.66
N SER A 180 -57.50 -16.52 -18.41
CA SER A 180 -57.32 -15.18 -17.84
C SER A 180 -57.70 -14.09 -18.83
N SER A 181 -58.04 -12.90 -18.33
CA SER A 181 -58.37 -11.76 -19.19
C SER A 181 -57.13 -11.23 -19.90
N LEU A 182 -57.28 -10.82 -21.15
CA LEU A 182 -56.18 -10.28 -21.97
C LEU A 182 -55.47 -9.10 -21.29
N SER A 183 -56.21 -8.24 -20.56
CA SER A 183 -55.65 -7.17 -19.72
C SER A 183 -54.71 -7.69 -18.62
N THR A 184 -55.08 -8.79 -17.95
CA THR A 184 -54.22 -9.42 -16.93
C THR A 184 -52.99 -10.07 -17.55
N LEU A 185 -53.16 -10.73 -18.70
CA LEU A 185 -52.09 -11.39 -19.43
C LEU A 185 -51.08 -10.38 -20.01
N HIS A 186 -51.57 -9.27 -20.56
CA HIS A 186 -50.75 -8.14 -21.01
C HIS A 186 -50.03 -7.46 -19.84
N ARG A 187 -50.68 -7.24 -18.70
CA ARG A 187 -50.04 -6.67 -17.51
C ARG A 187 -48.96 -7.59 -16.92
N ASN A 188 -49.20 -8.90 -16.87
CA ASN A 188 -48.18 -9.87 -16.48
C ASN A 188 -46.99 -9.89 -17.46
N HIS A 189 -47.24 -9.66 -18.76
CA HIS A 189 -46.18 -9.46 -19.75
C HIS A 189 -45.43 -8.14 -19.52
N ALA A 190 -46.13 -7.05 -19.22
CA ALA A 190 -45.54 -5.73 -18.95
C ALA A 190 -44.55 -5.75 -17.78
N TYR A 191 -44.76 -6.59 -16.77
CA TYR A 191 -43.83 -6.76 -15.65
C TYR A 191 -42.44 -7.22 -16.07
N SER A 192 -42.28 -8.00 -17.15
CA SER A 192 -40.96 -8.49 -17.56
C SER A 192 -40.03 -7.34 -18.00
N TYR A 193 -40.57 -6.37 -18.74
CA TYR A 193 -39.79 -5.26 -19.32
C TYR A 193 -39.96 -3.90 -18.63
N SER A 194 -41.09 -3.62 -17.98
CA SER A 194 -41.42 -2.29 -17.44
C SER A 194 -41.47 -2.24 -15.91
N PHE A 195 -40.45 -1.62 -15.29
CA PHE A 195 -40.43 -1.33 -13.84
C PHE A 195 -41.61 -0.45 -13.40
N TYR A 196 -41.95 0.57 -14.19
CA TYR A 196 -43.09 1.45 -13.92
C TYR A 196 -44.40 0.67 -13.80
N SER A 197 -44.62 -0.33 -14.66
CA SER A 197 -45.83 -1.17 -14.62
C SER A 197 -45.94 -1.99 -13.33
N ILE A 198 -44.81 -2.45 -12.77
CA ILE A 198 -44.77 -3.19 -11.50
C ILE A 198 -45.18 -2.28 -10.35
N VAL A 199 -44.49 -1.14 -10.21
CA VAL A 199 -44.67 -0.20 -9.08
C VAL A 199 -46.08 0.41 -9.08
N THR A 200 -46.63 0.74 -10.24
CA THR A 200 -47.96 1.38 -10.35
C THR A 200 -49.15 0.40 -10.33
N SER A 201 -48.92 -0.91 -10.29
CA SER A 201 -50.02 -1.89 -10.39
C SER A 201 -50.90 -2.03 -9.14
N GLY A 202 -50.45 -1.55 -7.97
CA GLY A 202 -51.25 -1.49 -6.74
C GLY A 202 -52.00 -2.80 -6.43
N LYS A 203 -53.34 -2.75 -6.49
CA LYS A 203 -54.24 -3.92 -6.24
C LYS A 203 -54.06 -5.10 -7.20
N HIS A 204 -53.21 -5.00 -8.21
CA HIS A 204 -52.93 -6.05 -9.19
C HIS A 204 -51.51 -6.63 -9.12
N PHE A 205 -50.73 -6.23 -8.11
CA PHE A 205 -49.44 -6.83 -7.80
C PHE A 205 -49.61 -8.33 -7.45
N ASN A 206 -48.68 -9.18 -7.92
CA ASN A 206 -48.75 -10.62 -7.77
C ASN A 206 -47.34 -11.24 -7.73
N ILE A 207 -47.22 -12.57 -7.57
CA ILE A 207 -45.91 -13.28 -7.54
C ILE A 207 -45.05 -13.03 -8.77
N VAL A 208 -45.65 -12.84 -9.96
CA VAL A 208 -44.91 -12.52 -11.20
C VAL A 208 -44.34 -11.11 -11.13
N ALA A 209 -45.14 -10.14 -10.64
CA ALA A 209 -44.69 -8.77 -10.37
C ALA A 209 -43.57 -8.73 -9.32
N LEU A 210 -43.66 -9.55 -8.26
CA LEU A 210 -42.68 -9.62 -7.17
C LEU A 210 -41.33 -10.17 -7.64
N ALA A 211 -41.32 -11.26 -8.40
CA ALA A 211 -40.07 -11.81 -8.97
C ALA A 211 -39.42 -10.84 -9.97
N ALA A 212 -40.22 -10.20 -10.83
CA ALA A 212 -39.77 -9.16 -11.76
C ALA A 212 -39.29 -7.87 -11.05
N LEU A 213 -39.77 -7.61 -9.82
CA LEU A 213 -39.29 -6.52 -8.96
C LEU A 213 -37.92 -6.86 -8.38
N MET A 214 -37.77 -8.05 -7.80
CA MET A 214 -36.49 -8.50 -7.21
C MET A 214 -35.35 -8.54 -8.23
N THR A 215 -35.64 -8.84 -9.51
CA THR A 215 -34.67 -8.73 -10.62
C THR A 215 -33.93 -7.39 -10.62
N LYS A 216 -34.63 -6.31 -10.27
CA LYS A 216 -34.18 -4.93 -10.40
C LYS A 216 -33.51 -4.43 -9.11
N PHE A 217 -33.71 -5.14 -8.00
CA PHE A 217 -33.02 -4.91 -6.73
C PHE A 217 -31.75 -5.76 -6.56
N ALA A 218 -31.58 -6.87 -7.30
CA ALA A 218 -30.38 -7.70 -7.28
C ALA A 218 -29.06 -6.97 -7.64
N VAL A 219 -29.16 -5.76 -8.21
CA VAL A 219 -28.02 -4.85 -8.40
C VAL A 219 -27.38 -4.45 -7.05
N ILE A 220 -28.16 -4.42 -5.97
CA ILE A 220 -27.68 -4.12 -4.61
C ILE A 220 -26.59 -5.12 -4.20
N ASP A 221 -26.81 -6.43 -4.40
CA ASP A 221 -25.88 -7.52 -4.11
C ASP A 221 -24.50 -7.25 -4.74
N SER A 222 -24.50 -6.84 -6.01
CA SER A 222 -23.28 -6.50 -6.76
C SER A 222 -22.52 -5.32 -6.14
N THR A 223 -23.24 -4.32 -5.60
CA THR A 223 -22.61 -3.18 -4.91
C THR A 223 -22.12 -3.53 -3.50
N LEU A 224 -22.79 -4.44 -2.81
CA LEU A 224 -22.40 -4.92 -1.48
C LEU A 224 -21.11 -5.75 -1.56
N PHE A 225 -20.99 -6.67 -2.52
CA PHE A 225 -19.72 -7.39 -2.74
C PHE A 225 -18.56 -6.46 -3.11
N GLN A 226 -18.81 -5.40 -3.89
CA GLN A 226 -17.77 -4.41 -4.22
C GLN A 226 -17.35 -3.55 -3.02
N LYS A 227 -18.27 -3.26 -2.09
CA LYS A 227 -17.96 -2.55 -0.82
C LYS A 227 -17.35 -3.44 0.26
N ALA A 228 -17.41 -4.76 0.12
CA ALA A 228 -16.91 -5.70 1.11
C ALA A 228 -15.38 -5.72 1.22
N THR A 229 -14.62 -5.20 0.25
CA THR A 229 -13.15 -5.20 0.24
C THR A 229 -12.62 -3.76 0.30
N LYS A 230 -11.62 -3.53 1.17
CA LYS A 230 -10.90 -2.26 1.29
C LYS A 230 -9.41 -2.49 1.55
N THR A 231 -8.56 -1.67 0.94
CA THR A 231 -7.14 -1.56 1.31
C THR A 231 -7.02 -0.69 2.55
N VAL A 232 -6.32 -1.18 3.57
CA VAL A 232 -5.96 -0.43 4.78
C VAL A 232 -4.45 -0.46 4.99
N VAL A 233 -3.95 0.53 5.72
CA VAL A 233 -2.56 0.61 6.12
C VAL A 233 -2.43 0.03 7.52
N THR A 234 -1.61 -1.01 7.67
CA THR A 234 -1.42 -1.76 8.93
C THR A 234 0.07 -1.85 9.26
N GLN A 235 0.42 -1.79 10.54
CA GLN A 235 1.76 -2.15 11.00
C GLN A 235 1.84 -3.65 11.23
N GLN A 236 2.69 -4.35 10.47
CA GLN A 236 2.97 -5.77 10.66
C GLN A 236 4.37 -5.96 11.26
N VAL A 237 4.51 -6.92 12.17
CA VAL A 237 5.76 -7.21 12.91
C VAL A 237 6.40 -8.47 12.37
N ASN A 238 7.71 -8.44 12.10
CA ASN A 238 8.52 -9.57 11.63
C ASN A 238 7.93 -10.32 10.42
N TYR A 239 7.32 -9.59 9.47
CA TYR A 239 6.52 -10.17 8.39
C TYR A 239 7.35 -10.76 7.24
N LYS A 240 8.64 -10.39 7.14
CA LYS A 240 9.61 -10.85 6.14
C LYS A 240 11.01 -10.80 6.75
N ASN A 241 11.92 -11.63 6.27
CA ASN A 241 13.36 -11.49 6.54
C ASN A 241 14.05 -10.84 5.33
N GLU A 242 14.95 -9.88 5.57
CA GLU A 242 15.81 -9.24 4.55
C GLU A 242 17.27 -9.25 5.03
N SER A 243 18.21 -9.28 4.09
CA SER A 243 19.64 -9.09 4.38
C SER A 243 19.97 -7.60 4.44
N VAL A 244 20.49 -7.11 5.57
CA VAL A 244 20.97 -5.73 5.75
C VAL A 244 22.50 -5.73 5.76
N THR A 245 23.11 -4.84 4.98
CA THR A 245 24.57 -4.67 4.94
C THR A 245 24.99 -3.48 5.80
N ALA A 246 25.93 -3.70 6.72
CA ALA A 246 26.41 -2.72 7.69
C ALA A 246 27.94 -2.53 7.60
N TRP A 247 28.38 -1.28 7.49
CA TRP A 247 29.80 -0.88 7.43
C TRP A 247 30.36 -0.56 8.81
N VAL A 248 30.69 -1.62 9.54
CA VAL A 248 31.01 -1.60 10.97
C VAL A 248 32.32 -2.32 11.20
N GLU A 249 33.23 -1.68 11.95
CA GLU A 249 34.51 -2.28 12.33
C GLU A 249 34.33 -3.31 13.45
N THR A 250 35.02 -4.44 13.29
CA THR A 250 35.05 -5.55 14.23
C THR A 250 36.43 -5.77 14.84
N HIS A 251 37.48 -5.16 14.28
CA HIS A 251 38.85 -5.30 14.76
C HIS A 251 39.34 -3.99 15.39
N TRP A 252 39.62 -4.01 16.70
CA TRP A 252 40.28 -2.88 17.37
C TRP A 252 41.65 -2.60 16.74
N PRO A 253 41.93 -1.38 16.24
CA PRO A 253 43.27 -1.03 15.83
C PRO A 253 44.16 -0.86 17.06
N ALA A 254 45.30 -1.54 17.09
CA ALA A 254 46.34 -1.28 18.09
C ALA A 254 47.16 -0.03 17.72
N LYS A 255 47.60 0.72 18.73
CA LYS A 255 48.48 1.90 18.65
C LYS A 255 47.95 3.02 17.75
N SER A 256 46.64 3.30 17.85
CA SER A 256 45.91 4.36 17.15
C SER A 256 45.34 5.38 18.16
N GLY A 257 44.95 6.57 17.72
CA GLY A 257 44.31 7.56 18.59
C GLY A 257 45.27 8.34 19.46
N GLY A 258 45.67 7.77 20.59
CA GLY A 258 46.25 8.52 21.71
C GLY A 258 47.67 8.97 21.43
N VAL A 259 47.89 10.28 21.39
CA VAL A 259 49.23 10.89 21.20
C VAL A 259 49.84 11.24 22.56
N PRO A 260 50.96 10.61 22.97
CA PRO A 260 51.65 10.95 24.22
C PRO A 260 52.31 12.33 24.15
N GLY A 261 52.28 13.06 25.27
CA GLY A 261 53.09 14.25 25.48
C GLY A 261 54.44 13.95 26.13
N GLU A 262 55.22 14.98 26.40
CA GLU A 262 56.57 14.90 27.01
C GLU A 262 56.61 14.09 28.32
N ASN A 263 55.53 14.11 29.11
CA ASN A 263 55.43 13.34 30.36
C ASN A 263 54.86 11.91 30.17
N GLY A 264 54.78 11.40 28.95
CA GLY A 264 54.30 10.05 28.59
C GLY A 264 52.80 9.80 28.71
N ALA A 265 52.05 10.71 29.34
CA ALA A 265 50.60 10.68 29.36
C ALA A 265 50.03 11.21 28.03
N ILE A 266 48.92 10.63 27.56
CA ILE A 266 48.21 11.10 26.37
C ILE A 266 47.70 12.53 26.56
N LYS A 267 47.90 13.39 25.56
CA LYS A 267 47.51 14.82 25.58
C LYS A 267 46.47 15.21 24.54
N THR A 268 46.32 14.40 23.49
CA THR A 268 45.34 14.60 22.42
C THR A 268 45.10 13.28 21.69
N VAL A 269 44.15 13.28 20.76
CA VAL A 269 43.83 12.14 19.90
C VAL A 269 44.09 12.46 18.43
N ASP A 270 44.21 11.42 17.60
CA ASP A 270 44.31 11.54 16.14
C ASP A 270 42.99 11.98 15.47
N THR A 271 43.04 12.20 14.16
CA THR A 271 41.88 12.66 13.37
C THR A 271 40.74 11.65 13.30
N ALA A 272 41.01 10.35 13.45
CA ALA A 272 39.98 9.31 13.44
C ALA A 272 39.19 9.33 14.75
N TRP A 273 39.88 9.36 15.89
CA TRP A 273 39.26 9.48 17.20
C TRP A 273 38.58 10.85 17.42
N ALA A 274 39.13 11.95 16.87
CA ALA A 274 38.42 13.22 16.81
C ALA A 274 37.11 13.11 16.02
N GLY A 275 37.10 12.32 14.93
CA GLY A 275 35.89 11.96 14.19
C GLY A 275 34.87 11.19 15.02
N VAL A 276 35.32 10.22 15.82
CA VAL A 276 34.47 9.46 16.77
C VAL A 276 33.82 10.38 17.81
N ILE A 277 34.58 11.30 18.42
CA ILE A 277 34.06 12.25 19.41
C ILE A 277 33.02 13.19 18.78
N ASN A 278 33.31 13.73 17.60
CA ASN A 278 32.39 14.60 16.86
C ASN A 278 31.10 13.86 16.45
N ALA A 279 31.20 12.58 16.10
CA ALA A 279 30.03 11.74 15.84
C ALA A 279 29.25 11.43 17.12
N TYR A 280 29.92 11.12 18.23
CA TYR A 280 29.26 10.86 19.52
C TYR A 280 28.46 12.09 19.98
N ASN A 281 29.08 13.27 19.98
CA ASN A 281 28.43 14.52 20.40
C ASN A 281 27.40 15.07 19.40
N GLY A 282 27.56 14.80 18.09
CA GLY A 282 26.79 15.43 17.02
C GLY A 282 25.86 14.51 16.21
N LYS A 283 25.83 13.20 16.51
CA LYS A 283 24.99 12.19 15.83
C LYS A 283 24.22 11.28 16.78
N ILE A 284 24.46 11.33 18.09
CA ILE A 284 23.59 10.68 19.08
C ILE A 284 22.49 11.65 19.49
N ALA A 285 21.24 11.23 19.35
CA ALA A 285 20.09 11.88 19.97
C ALA A 285 19.06 10.82 20.39
N ASN A 286 18.46 10.97 21.57
CA ASN A 286 17.40 10.12 22.11
C ASN A 286 17.68 8.59 21.94
N GLY A 287 18.90 8.17 22.30
CA GLY A 287 19.33 6.76 22.21
C GLY A 287 19.60 6.22 20.80
N LYS A 288 19.64 7.08 19.77
CA LYS A 288 19.76 6.68 18.36
C LYS A 288 20.96 7.35 17.68
N VAL A 289 21.68 6.58 16.87
CA VAL A 289 22.65 7.13 15.90
C VAL A 289 21.88 7.65 14.68
N HIS A 290 22.10 8.92 14.34
CA HIS A 290 21.74 9.50 13.06
C HIS A 290 22.79 9.13 12.01
N ASP A 291 22.41 8.30 11.02
CA ASP A 291 23.33 7.89 9.95
C ASP A 291 23.58 9.03 8.93
N MET A 292 24.56 8.82 8.06
CA MET A 292 24.81 9.68 6.90
C MET A 292 23.86 9.35 5.74
N LEU A 293 23.77 10.24 4.76
CA LEU A 293 22.89 10.10 3.58
C LEU A 293 23.62 9.54 2.36
N GLY A 294 22.89 8.84 1.49
CA GLY A 294 23.37 8.36 0.19
C GLY A 294 24.51 7.34 0.29
N SER A 295 25.50 7.44 -0.60
CA SER A 295 26.68 6.55 -0.62
C SER A 295 27.63 6.72 0.57
N ASN A 296 27.32 7.62 1.51
CA ASN A 296 28.03 7.76 2.79
C ASN A 296 27.33 7.07 3.97
N ALA A 297 26.09 6.58 3.82
CA ALA A 297 25.39 5.86 4.90
C ALA A 297 26.20 4.65 5.42
N SER A 298 25.88 4.19 6.63
CA SER A 298 26.54 3.06 7.29
C SER A 298 25.76 1.75 7.07
N PHE A 299 24.43 1.83 7.00
CA PHE A 299 23.51 0.71 6.80
C PHE A 299 22.78 0.79 5.46
N PHE A 300 22.62 -0.37 4.80
CA PHE A 300 22.02 -0.53 3.47
C PHE A 300 21.04 -1.69 3.42
N ASP A 301 20.32 -1.81 2.29
CA ASP A 301 19.43 -2.91 1.92
C ASP A 301 18.14 -3.09 2.76
N CYS A 302 17.98 -2.35 3.86
CA CYS A 302 16.71 -2.27 4.58
C CYS A 302 15.64 -1.48 3.77
N PRO A 303 14.39 -1.98 3.61
CA PRO A 303 13.38 -1.31 2.78
C PRO A 303 12.85 0.01 3.34
N TYR A 304 12.53 0.96 2.45
CA TYR A 304 11.94 2.26 2.81
C TYR A 304 10.61 2.14 3.60
N ARG A 305 10.43 3.04 4.58
CA ARG A 305 9.31 3.05 5.56
C ARG A 305 9.19 1.76 6.39
N GLN A 306 10.29 1.04 6.60
CA GLN A 306 10.34 -0.14 7.46
C GLN A 306 11.47 -0.04 8.48
N GLU A 307 11.39 -0.93 9.47
CA GLU A 307 12.36 -1.13 10.53
C GLU A 307 12.95 -2.53 10.37
N CYS A 308 14.27 -2.63 10.21
CA CYS A 308 14.97 -3.91 10.11
C CYS A 308 15.72 -4.20 11.41
N THR A 309 15.29 -5.24 12.12
CA THR A 309 15.86 -5.63 13.42
C THR A 309 16.74 -6.87 13.27
N GLY A 310 17.93 -6.86 13.88
CA GLY A 310 18.88 -7.97 13.88
C GLY A 310 19.98 -7.77 14.93
N ALA A 311 21.08 -8.50 14.79
CA ALA A 311 22.21 -8.42 15.71
C ALA A 311 23.52 -8.32 14.91
N ILE A 312 24.35 -7.31 15.19
CA ILE A 312 25.61 -7.07 14.48
C ILE A 312 26.80 -7.12 15.45
N LYS A 313 27.96 -7.56 14.96
CA LYS A 313 29.20 -7.59 15.74
C LYS A 313 29.92 -6.26 15.58
N ALA A 314 30.38 -5.66 16.68
CA ALA A 314 31.04 -4.36 16.68
C ALA A 314 32.08 -4.25 17.80
N LEU A 315 32.91 -3.21 17.73
CA LEU A 315 33.81 -2.83 18.82
C LEU A 315 33.02 -2.55 20.11
N GLY A 316 33.40 -3.21 21.20
CA GLY A 316 32.79 -3.04 22.52
C GLY A 316 33.80 -3.18 23.66
N PHE A 317 33.32 -3.12 24.89
CA PHE A 317 34.14 -3.31 26.08
C PHE A 317 33.51 -4.33 27.02
N ALA A 318 34.31 -5.28 27.49
CA ALA A 318 33.92 -6.15 28.59
C ALA A 318 34.22 -5.46 29.93
N PHE A 319 33.27 -5.53 30.85
CA PHE A 319 33.37 -4.92 32.17
C PHE A 319 33.68 -5.97 33.24
N ASN A 320 34.50 -5.61 34.22
CA ASN A 320 34.75 -6.41 35.42
C ASN A 320 34.78 -5.46 36.61
N CYS A 321 33.70 -5.43 37.40
CA CYS A 321 33.47 -4.41 38.41
C CYS A 321 33.41 -4.98 39.84
N SER A 322 33.98 -4.24 40.79
CA SER A 322 33.80 -4.43 42.22
C SER A 322 33.02 -3.25 42.80
N THR A 323 31.90 -3.52 43.48
CA THR A 323 31.09 -2.51 44.18
C THR A 323 31.27 -2.69 45.69
N THR A 324 31.53 -1.60 46.40
CA THR A 324 31.57 -1.53 47.86
C THR A 324 30.62 -0.44 48.33
N ILE A 325 29.85 -0.72 49.40
CA ILE A 325 28.84 0.16 49.97
C ILE A 325 29.17 0.40 51.44
N GLU A 326 29.12 1.65 51.90
CA GLU A 326 29.43 2.07 53.26
C GLU A 326 28.42 3.14 53.74
N ASP A 327 27.89 2.97 54.95
CA ASP A 327 27.00 3.96 55.58
C ASP A 327 27.84 5.16 56.07
N VAL A 328 27.49 6.38 55.64
CA VAL A 328 28.16 7.62 56.04
C VAL A 328 27.20 8.58 56.75
N ASP A 329 27.73 9.41 57.65
CA ASP A 329 27.04 10.61 58.11
C ASP A 329 28.03 11.78 58.10
N TYR A 330 27.92 12.66 57.10
CA TYR A 330 28.87 13.77 56.93
C TYR A 330 28.70 14.87 57.99
N GLY A 331 27.51 14.99 58.60
CA GLY A 331 27.26 15.89 59.73
C GLY A 331 27.96 15.42 61.00
N LEU A 332 27.83 14.14 61.34
CA LEU A 332 28.52 13.54 62.48
C LEU A 332 30.03 13.42 62.24
N GLN A 333 30.49 13.16 61.01
CA GLN A 333 31.92 13.18 60.69
C GLN A 333 32.54 14.59 60.85
N HIS A 334 31.83 15.65 60.45
CA HIS A 334 32.27 17.03 60.70
C HIS A 334 32.45 17.32 62.19
N GLN A 335 31.44 16.98 63.02
CA GLN A 335 31.52 17.18 64.46
C GLN A 335 32.66 16.39 65.13
N THR A 336 32.88 15.14 64.71
CA THR A 336 33.76 14.20 65.43
C THR A 336 35.23 14.27 65.04
N GLN A 337 35.57 14.60 63.78
CA GLN A 337 36.95 14.43 63.31
C GLN A 337 37.89 15.61 63.63
N LEU A 338 37.41 16.85 63.71
CA LEU A 338 38.28 18.04 63.68
C LEU A 338 37.99 19.13 64.72
N GLY A 339 36.98 19.01 65.56
CA GLY A 339 36.74 19.96 66.67
C GLY A 339 36.49 21.41 66.23
N GLY A 340 35.87 21.60 65.04
CA GLY A 340 35.49 22.92 64.54
C GLY A 340 36.51 23.63 63.63
N VAL A 341 37.35 22.89 62.88
CA VAL A 341 38.10 23.49 61.76
C VAL A 341 37.13 23.95 60.67
N SER A 342 37.09 25.25 60.40
CA SER A 342 36.12 25.94 59.52
C SER A 342 36.34 25.74 58.00
N SER A 343 36.89 24.60 57.59
CA SER A 343 36.88 24.16 56.19
C SER A 343 37.07 22.65 56.09
N SER A 344 35.95 21.92 55.93
CA SER A 344 35.94 20.47 55.69
C SER A 344 35.28 20.15 54.34
N SER A 345 35.64 19.01 53.73
CA SER A 345 35.12 18.60 52.43
C SER A 345 34.97 17.08 52.36
N TYR A 346 33.83 16.64 51.84
CA TYR A 346 33.40 15.24 51.74
C TYR A 346 32.99 14.95 50.28
N PRO A 347 33.33 13.78 49.71
CA PRO A 347 32.96 13.46 48.34
C PRO A 347 31.47 13.07 48.25
N LEU A 348 30.71 13.72 47.38
CA LEU A 348 29.38 13.25 46.94
C LEU A 348 29.49 12.46 45.64
N TRP A 349 30.42 12.84 44.77
CA TRP A 349 30.65 12.21 43.47
C TRP A 349 32.11 12.35 43.05
N ASP A 350 32.68 11.29 42.48
CA ASP A 350 33.93 11.36 41.72
C ASP A 350 33.88 10.32 40.58
N ILE A 351 34.36 10.70 39.39
CA ILE A 351 34.61 9.81 38.26
C ILE A 351 36.02 10.09 37.73
N ALA A 352 36.88 9.07 37.76
CA ALA A 352 38.20 9.12 37.17
C ALA A 352 38.48 7.89 36.29
N PHE A 353 39.09 8.10 35.12
CA PHE A 353 39.58 7.02 34.26
C PHE A 353 41.10 7.01 34.21
N SER A 354 41.71 5.84 34.36
CA SER A 354 43.17 5.66 34.28
C SER A 354 43.54 4.49 33.37
N SER A 355 44.68 4.58 32.66
CA SER A 355 45.13 3.50 31.78
C SER A 355 45.92 2.44 32.56
N SER A 356 45.47 1.19 32.45
CA SER A 356 46.20 -0.01 32.84
C SER A 356 46.99 -0.51 31.63
N TRP A 357 48.32 -0.56 31.74
CA TRP A 357 49.21 -0.84 30.61
C TRP A 357 49.58 -2.32 30.50
N ALA A 358 49.91 -2.77 29.28
CA ALA A 358 50.38 -4.13 29.07
C ALA A 358 51.79 -4.35 29.65
N SER A 359 52.00 -5.52 30.25
CA SER A 359 53.26 -5.98 30.84
C SER A 359 53.54 -7.43 30.46
N ASP A 360 54.72 -7.93 30.80
CA ASP A 360 55.09 -9.33 30.48
C ASP A 360 54.25 -10.37 31.27
N THR A 361 53.46 -9.94 32.26
CA THR A 361 52.47 -10.77 32.99
C THR A 361 51.01 -10.43 32.66
N LYS A 362 50.74 -9.31 31.97
CA LYS A 362 49.41 -8.85 31.55
C LYS A 362 49.50 -8.40 30.07
N PRO A 363 49.19 -9.27 29.09
CA PRO A 363 49.47 -9.00 27.67
C PRO A 363 48.57 -7.94 27.01
N TYR A 364 47.63 -7.34 27.76
CA TYR A 364 46.63 -6.40 27.28
C TYR A 364 46.63 -5.11 28.12
N ALA A 365 46.33 -3.99 27.46
CA ALA A 365 45.97 -2.75 28.12
C ALA A 365 44.44 -2.65 28.31
N SER A 366 44.02 -1.90 29.31
CA SER A 366 42.61 -1.69 29.70
C SER A 366 42.43 -0.33 30.39
N VAL A 367 41.20 0.15 30.52
CA VAL A 367 40.89 1.36 31.31
C VAL A 367 40.38 0.94 32.68
N HIS A 368 40.90 1.52 33.75
CA HIS A 368 40.30 1.44 35.08
C HIS A 368 39.43 2.68 35.31
N LEU A 369 38.13 2.45 35.51
CA LEU A 369 37.19 3.41 36.08
C LEU A 369 37.24 3.26 37.61
N ASP A 370 37.42 4.37 38.31
CA ASP A 370 37.11 4.52 39.72
C ASP A 370 35.96 5.54 39.82
N MET A 371 34.86 5.12 40.43
CA MET A 371 33.65 5.92 40.56
C MET A 371 33.12 5.85 41.99
N LEU A 372 32.75 6.99 42.54
CA LEU A 372 32.11 7.15 43.84
C LEU A 372 30.85 7.99 43.66
N TYR A 373 29.76 7.58 44.31
CA TYR A 373 28.54 8.36 44.44
C TYR A 373 27.93 8.15 45.83
N VAL A 374 27.35 9.20 46.38
CA VAL A 374 26.64 9.19 47.68
C VAL A 374 25.20 9.60 47.43
N ASP A 375 24.29 8.78 47.97
CA ASP A 375 22.89 9.13 48.16
C ASP A 375 22.71 9.61 49.60
N SER A 376 22.34 10.87 49.83
CA SER A 376 22.22 11.42 51.19
C SER A 376 20.84 12.03 51.46
N HIS A 377 20.27 11.66 52.61
CA HIS A 377 18.92 12.06 53.00
C HIS A 377 18.95 13.06 54.16
N ALA A 378 17.81 13.70 54.44
CA ALA A 378 17.68 14.58 55.60
C ALA A 378 17.81 13.79 56.92
N GLY A 379 18.77 14.18 57.76
CA GLY A 379 19.00 13.54 59.05
C GLY A 379 17.88 13.78 60.06
N SER A 380 17.74 12.87 61.03
CA SER A 380 16.77 12.99 62.13
C SER A 380 17.15 14.04 63.19
N THR A 381 18.31 14.68 63.04
CA THR A 381 18.77 15.81 63.85
C THR A 381 19.38 16.88 62.96
N GLU A 382 19.30 18.14 63.39
CA GLU A 382 19.71 19.35 62.65
C GLU A 382 21.14 19.34 62.10
N ASN A 383 22.03 18.51 62.67
CA ASN A 383 23.45 18.42 62.31
C ASN A 383 23.87 17.00 61.86
N SER A 384 22.93 16.19 61.36
CA SER A 384 23.15 14.84 60.84
C SER A 384 22.83 14.82 59.33
N CYS A 385 23.69 14.17 58.56
CA CYS A 385 23.58 14.03 57.10
C CYS A 385 23.86 12.56 56.73
N PRO A 386 22.93 11.63 57.05
CA PRO A 386 23.08 10.23 56.78
C PRO A 386 22.96 9.95 55.27
N GLY A 387 23.76 9.02 54.77
CA GLY A 387 23.73 8.60 53.38
C GLY A 387 24.47 7.30 53.12
N THR A 388 24.30 6.79 51.90
CA THR A 388 24.88 5.54 51.43
C THR A 388 25.98 5.86 50.42
N LEU A 389 27.24 5.69 50.81
CA LEU A 389 28.39 5.84 49.91
C LEU A 389 28.57 4.55 49.12
N THR A 390 28.36 4.62 47.81
CA THR A 390 28.68 3.53 46.88
C THR A 390 29.93 3.88 46.10
N ARG A 391 30.94 3.01 46.15
CA ARG A 391 32.12 3.07 45.28
C ARG A 391 32.14 1.86 44.36
N ARG A 392 32.30 2.10 43.06
CA ARG A 392 32.42 1.07 42.03
C ARG A 392 33.72 1.27 41.26
N THR A 393 34.57 0.25 41.30
CA THR A 393 35.81 0.19 40.51
C THR A 393 35.63 -0.84 39.39
N CYS A 394 35.93 -0.48 38.15
CA CYS A 394 35.74 -1.37 37.00
C CYS A 394 37.01 -1.44 36.13
N GLU A 395 37.43 -2.64 35.75
CA GLU A 395 38.28 -2.83 34.58
C GLU A 395 37.41 -2.90 33.31
N ILE A 396 37.69 -2.00 32.38
CA ILE A 396 37.06 -1.87 31.07
C ILE A 396 38.08 -2.36 30.04
N ARG A 397 37.90 -3.59 29.54
CA ARG A 397 38.82 -4.26 28.60
C ARG A 397 38.23 -4.28 27.19
N PRO A 398 39.00 -4.01 26.12
CA PRO A 398 38.52 -4.15 24.75
C PRO A 398 37.94 -5.53 24.47
N ALA A 399 36.81 -5.55 23.77
CA ALA A 399 36.08 -6.75 23.42
C ALA A 399 35.45 -6.63 22.02
N LEU A 400 35.04 -7.77 21.49
CA LEU A 400 34.02 -7.86 20.45
C LEU A 400 32.67 -8.11 21.14
N VAL A 401 31.67 -7.29 20.81
CA VAL A 401 30.32 -7.36 21.38
C VAL A 401 29.32 -7.43 20.22
N GLU A 402 28.24 -8.18 20.43
CA GLU A 402 27.12 -8.23 19.50
C GLU A 402 25.96 -7.36 20.00
N TYR A 403 25.65 -6.33 19.22
CA TYR A 403 24.66 -5.31 19.52
C TYR A 403 23.32 -5.64 18.84
N PRO A 404 22.19 -5.66 19.57
CA PRO A 404 20.87 -5.76 18.96
C PRO A 404 20.53 -4.42 18.28
N VAL A 405 20.47 -4.43 16.95
CA VAL A 405 20.25 -3.22 16.14
C VAL A 405 18.89 -3.21 15.46
N THR A 406 18.23 -2.05 15.52
CA THR A 406 17.04 -1.72 14.73
C THR A 406 17.36 -0.53 13.85
N VAL A 407 17.37 -0.77 12.53
CA VAL A 407 17.62 0.23 11.49
C VAL A 407 16.27 0.73 10.97
N MET A 408 15.92 1.97 11.29
CA MET A 408 14.70 2.66 10.87
C MET A 408 14.98 3.46 9.60
N VAL A 409 14.43 3.05 8.45
CA VAL A 409 14.65 3.73 7.16
C VAL A 409 13.39 4.52 6.76
N PRO A 410 13.46 5.86 6.60
CA PRO A 410 12.33 6.68 6.14
C PRO A 410 12.01 6.42 4.65
N SER A 411 11.11 7.21 4.06
CA SER A 411 10.82 7.10 2.62
C SER A 411 11.98 7.59 1.75
N LYS A 412 11.99 7.15 0.48
CA LYS A 412 12.97 7.58 -0.51
C LYS A 412 12.94 9.10 -0.69
N GLU A 413 11.74 9.68 -0.68
CA GLU A 413 11.46 11.10 -0.88
C GLU A 413 11.98 11.94 0.31
N GLU A 414 11.88 11.42 1.54
CA GLU A 414 12.43 12.08 2.75
C GLU A 414 13.96 12.05 2.77
N LEU A 415 14.59 10.96 2.30
CA LEU A 415 16.04 10.83 2.14
C LEU A 415 16.59 11.74 1.02
N GLU A 416 15.90 11.80 -0.12
CA GLU A 416 16.27 12.66 -1.25
C GLU A 416 16.06 14.15 -0.90
N GLY A 417 15.01 14.48 -0.14
CA GLY A 417 14.79 15.80 0.45
C GLY A 417 15.76 16.15 1.60
N LYS A 418 16.48 15.16 2.15
CA LYS A 418 17.44 15.28 3.27
C LYS A 418 16.83 15.74 4.60
N ASN A 419 15.50 15.69 4.73
CA ASN A 419 14.77 16.13 5.93
C ASN A 419 14.87 15.13 7.08
N ILE A 420 15.00 13.84 6.76
CA ILE A 420 15.10 12.73 7.72
C ILE A 420 16.23 11.81 7.27
N VAL A 421 16.96 11.23 8.22
CA VAL A 421 18.05 10.27 7.99
C VAL A 421 17.66 8.88 8.47
N THR A 422 18.40 7.85 8.08
CA THR A 422 18.30 6.54 8.72
C THR A 422 18.68 6.66 10.20
N HIS A 423 17.84 6.15 11.11
CA HIS A 423 18.16 6.08 12.53
C HIS A 423 18.54 4.65 12.92
N ILE A 424 19.58 4.49 13.75
CA ILE A 424 19.98 3.19 14.30
C ILE A 424 19.81 3.22 15.82
N LYS A 425 18.96 2.34 16.34
CA LYS A 425 18.98 1.95 17.76
C LYS A 425 19.85 0.71 17.91
N PHE A 426 20.63 0.60 18.98
CA PHE A 426 21.67 -0.44 19.14
C PHE A 426 21.75 -1.04 20.56
N TYR A 427 20.82 -0.67 21.45
CA TYR A 427 20.72 -1.18 22.83
C TYR A 427 19.23 -1.24 23.25
N SER A 428 18.95 -1.80 24.43
CA SER A 428 17.60 -1.98 24.98
C SER A 428 17.42 -1.21 26.28
N ASP A 429 16.46 -0.27 26.33
CA ASP A 429 16.08 0.48 27.54
C ASP A 429 15.15 -0.34 28.47
N ASN A 430 14.84 -1.59 28.14
CA ASN A 430 13.79 -2.39 28.78
C ASN A 430 14.25 -3.08 30.08
N THR A 431 15.19 -2.49 30.81
CA THR A 431 15.72 -3.00 32.08
C THR A 431 16.23 -1.82 32.93
N SER A 432 15.59 -1.62 34.08
CA SER A 432 16.03 -0.67 35.11
C SER A 432 16.91 -1.39 36.14
N HIS A 433 17.89 -0.69 36.70
CA HIS A 433 18.86 -1.19 37.67
C HIS A 433 18.87 -0.28 38.91
N PRO A 434 18.33 -0.73 40.05
CA PRO A 434 18.32 0.04 41.30
C PRO A 434 19.72 0.43 41.78
N LEU A 435 19.80 1.48 42.60
CA LEU A 435 21.06 2.02 43.12
C LEU A 435 21.90 0.92 43.82
N GLY A 436 23.19 0.86 43.48
CA GLY A 436 24.14 -0.11 44.04
C GLY A 436 24.20 -1.46 43.32
N THR A 437 23.38 -1.69 42.28
CA THR A 437 23.29 -2.99 41.56
C THR A 437 24.66 -3.51 41.09
N PRO A 438 25.09 -4.72 41.50
CA PRO A 438 26.41 -5.26 41.15
C PRO A 438 26.46 -5.78 39.70
N VAL A 439 27.45 -5.31 38.94
CA VAL A 439 27.75 -5.83 37.58
C VAL A 439 28.54 -7.14 37.70
N THR A 440 27.84 -8.28 37.61
CA THR A 440 28.44 -9.63 37.73
C THR A 440 28.82 -10.26 36.39
N GLU A 441 28.20 -9.84 35.30
CA GLU A 441 28.43 -10.33 33.93
C GLU A 441 29.36 -9.36 33.16
N PRO A 442 30.08 -9.81 32.10
CA PRO A 442 30.97 -8.95 31.33
C PRO A 442 30.24 -7.90 30.46
N GLN A 443 28.92 -7.83 30.53
CA GLN A 443 28.04 -6.88 29.84
C GLN A 443 26.83 -6.49 30.69
N ILE A 444 26.21 -5.38 30.32
CA ILE A 444 24.93 -4.88 30.86
C ILE A 444 23.82 -4.99 29.82
N ASP A 445 22.56 -4.80 30.23
CA ASP A 445 21.37 -4.70 29.37
C ASP A 445 21.21 -5.81 28.31
N GLN A 446 21.67 -7.02 28.65
CA GLN A 446 21.60 -8.23 27.81
C GLN A 446 22.42 -8.14 26.50
N LEU A 447 23.36 -7.20 26.39
CA LEU A 447 24.34 -7.14 25.31
C LEU A 447 25.22 -8.40 25.30
N ARG A 448 25.46 -8.99 24.13
CA ARG A 448 26.16 -10.28 24.03
C ARG A 448 27.66 -10.09 23.86
N PHE A 449 28.42 -10.28 24.94
CA PHE A 449 29.87 -10.48 24.88
C PHE A 449 30.22 -11.67 23.95
N LEU A 450 31.25 -11.50 23.11
CA LEU A 450 31.76 -12.58 22.26
C LEU A 450 33.18 -13.00 22.64
N GLU A 451 34.12 -12.06 22.69
CA GLU A 451 35.54 -12.33 22.97
C GLU A 451 36.27 -11.08 23.48
N TYR A 452 37.34 -11.29 24.25
CA TYR A 452 38.28 -10.22 24.65
C TYR A 452 39.27 -9.93 23.52
N VAL A 453 39.75 -8.68 23.42
CA VAL A 453 40.75 -8.27 22.43
C VAL A 453 41.99 -7.70 23.14
N ASP A 454 43.14 -8.35 22.94
CA ASP A 454 44.38 -8.02 23.64
C ASP A 454 45.21 -6.98 22.89
N LEU A 455 45.08 -5.73 23.32
CA LEU A 455 45.90 -4.61 22.84
C LEU A 455 47.19 -4.51 23.68
N ASN A 456 48.30 -5.05 23.15
CA ASN A 456 49.63 -4.97 23.78
C ASN A 456 50.23 -3.55 23.62
N GLU A 457 49.74 -2.63 24.45
CA GLU A 457 50.08 -1.20 24.43
C GLU A 457 50.74 -0.78 25.75
N ARG A 458 51.74 0.11 25.65
CA ARG A 458 52.61 0.53 26.75
C ARG A 458 52.53 2.04 26.98
N PHE A 459 52.86 2.46 28.20
CA PHE A 459 52.95 3.87 28.56
C PHE A 459 54.01 4.60 27.70
N ASN A 460 53.78 5.88 27.41
CA ASN A 460 54.63 6.71 26.54
C ASN A 460 54.76 6.20 25.08
N GLU A 461 53.81 5.39 24.61
CA GLU A 461 53.66 5.04 23.19
C GLU A 461 52.30 5.54 22.65
N THR A 462 52.15 5.60 21.32
CA THR A 462 50.83 5.79 20.71
C THR A 462 49.92 4.61 21.09
N SER A 463 48.72 4.89 21.59
CA SER A 463 47.87 3.87 22.22
C SER A 463 46.38 4.15 22.08
N THR A 464 45.63 3.13 21.70
CA THR A 464 44.18 3.13 21.55
C THR A 464 43.49 3.15 22.92
N ILE A 465 44.03 2.42 23.91
CA ILE A 465 43.59 2.54 25.32
C ILE A 465 43.90 3.93 25.88
N GLY A 466 45.06 4.49 25.57
CA GLY A 466 45.42 5.86 25.94
C GLY A 466 44.49 6.90 25.32
N ALA A 467 44.09 6.72 24.05
CA ALA A 467 43.06 7.52 23.39
C ALA A 467 41.74 7.45 24.16
N LEU A 468 41.28 6.24 24.45
CA LEU A 468 40.03 5.97 25.13
C LEU A 468 40.01 6.58 26.54
N THR A 469 41.03 6.34 27.37
CA THR A 469 41.15 6.97 28.70
C THR A 469 41.12 8.49 28.61
N TYR A 470 41.79 9.09 27.62
CA TYR A 470 41.74 10.54 27.41
C TYR A 470 40.32 11.01 27.04
N VAL A 471 39.63 10.31 26.13
CA VAL A 471 38.26 10.66 25.71
C VAL A 471 37.26 10.48 26.86
N LEU A 472 37.31 9.37 27.59
CA LEU A 472 36.41 9.09 28.71
C LEU A 472 36.57 10.12 29.83
N ASN A 473 37.79 10.56 30.14
CA ASN A 473 37.99 11.67 31.08
C ASN A 473 37.40 12.99 30.56
N ASN A 474 37.61 13.34 29.28
CA ASN A 474 37.08 14.60 28.73
C ASN A 474 35.55 14.61 28.57
N LEU A 475 34.90 13.44 28.45
CA LEU A 475 33.44 13.34 28.33
C LEU A 475 32.73 13.18 29.69
N TYR A 476 33.32 12.43 30.63
CA TYR A 476 32.59 11.96 31.83
C TYR A 476 33.32 12.16 33.17
N ALA A 477 34.60 12.56 33.21
CA ALA A 477 35.23 12.84 34.50
C ALA A 477 34.62 14.11 35.12
N SER A 478 34.09 13.96 36.33
CA SER A 478 33.44 15.02 37.08
C SER A 478 33.51 14.72 38.56
N SER A 479 33.46 15.76 39.39
CA SER A 479 33.53 15.65 40.86
C SER A 479 32.49 16.56 41.50
N ALA A 480 31.77 16.08 42.51
CA ALA A 480 30.99 16.92 43.40
C ALA A 480 31.46 16.66 44.84
N ASN A 481 31.86 17.73 45.53
CA ASN A 481 32.20 17.66 46.95
C ASN A 481 31.22 18.51 47.75
N LEU A 482 30.65 17.91 48.79
CA LEU A 482 30.03 18.65 49.87
C LEU A 482 31.15 19.34 50.67
N THR A 483 30.97 20.62 50.98
CA THR A 483 31.91 21.44 51.75
C THR A 483 31.19 22.11 52.89
N TYR A 484 31.90 22.37 53.99
CA TYR A 484 31.36 23.13 55.12
C TYR A 484 32.36 24.19 55.56
N ARG A 485 31.87 25.43 55.74
CA ARG A 485 32.67 26.58 56.18
C ARG A 485 31.98 27.37 57.30
N ASP A 486 30.86 28.01 56.95
CA ASP A 486 29.92 28.68 57.86
C ASP A 486 28.51 28.05 57.74
N ASP A 487 28.20 27.48 56.56
CA ASP A 487 27.08 26.59 56.25
C ASP A 487 27.61 25.47 55.31
N TRP A 488 26.76 24.51 54.96
CA TRP A 488 26.99 23.53 53.91
C TRP A 488 26.92 24.15 52.50
N ASP A 489 27.80 23.76 51.60
CA ASP A 489 27.87 24.23 50.21
C ASP A 489 28.40 23.11 49.30
N ILE A 490 28.11 23.16 47.99
CA ILE A 490 28.47 22.10 47.03
C ILE A 490 29.42 22.62 45.94
N MET A 491 30.63 22.04 45.87
CA MET A 491 31.60 22.32 44.82
C MET A 491 31.51 21.26 43.73
N LEU A 492 30.83 21.58 42.63
CA LEU A 492 30.73 20.73 41.43
C LEU A 492 31.77 21.10 40.36
N ARG A 493 32.21 20.09 39.59
CA ARG A 493 33.05 20.24 38.39
C ARG A 493 32.67 19.18 37.37
N GLY A 494 32.47 19.58 36.11
CA GLY A 494 32.10 18.67 35.01
C GLY A 494 30.59 18.40 34.93
N GLY A 495 30.10 18.17 33.71
CA GLY A 495 28.65 18.18 33.42
C GLY A 495 27.86 17.03 34.05
N GLN A 496 28.44 15.83 34.19
CA GLN A 496 27.73 14.68 34.77
C GLN A 496 27.37 14.91 36.25
N ALA A 497 28.32 15.42 37.04
CA ALA A 497 28.06 15.85 38.42
C ALA A 497 26.91 16.88 38.50
N GLN A 498 26.85 17.84 37.57
CA GLN A 498 25.79 18.86 37.53
C GLN A 498 24.40 18.30 37.17
N THR A 499 24.34 17.27 36.32
CA THR A 499 23.07 16.61 35.96
C THR A 499 22.56 15.64 37.03
N THR A 500 23.41 15.19 37.94
CA THR A 500 23.04 14.28 39.05
C THR A 500 22.79 15.03 40.36
N PHE A 501 23.61 16.04 40.68
CA PHE A 501 23.51 16.83 41.91
C PHE A 501 23.05 18.25 41.59
N PHE A 502 21.74 18.42 41.43
CA PHE A 502 21.08 19.71 41.26
C PHE A 502 20.23 20.04 42.49
N ALA A 503 19.88 21.32 42.66
CA ALA A 503 18.91 21.75 43.66
C ALA A 503 17.49 21.67 43.09
N ASP A 504 16.55 21.11 43.83
CA ASP A 504 15.14 20.97 43.41
C ASP A 504 14.37 22.29 43.37
N THR A 505 14.89 23.33 44.02
CA THR A 505 14.35 24.71 43.99
C THR A 505 15.47 25.73 43.96
N ASP A 506 15.20 26.91 43.41
CA ASP A 506 16.04 28.11 43.51
C ASP A 506 16.02 28.76 44.91
N THR A 507 15.01 28.44 45.73
CA THR A 507 14.87 28.97 47.10
C THR A 507 15.83 28.31 48.09
N GLU A 508 16.48 29.11 48.94
CA GLU A 508 17.41 28.62 49.98
C GLU A 508 16.66 27.93 51.13
N THR A 509 16.65 26.60 51.14
CA THR A 509 16.15 25.80 52.27
C THR A 509 17.26 25.57 53.31
N PHE A 510 16.88 25.42 54.59
CA PHE A 510 17.78 25.46 55.75
C PHE A 510 18.66 24.20 55.97
N SER A 511 18.88 23.38 54.95
CA SER A 511 19.85 22.29 54.99
C SER A 511 20.34 21.95 53.59
N ARG A 512 21.63 22.20 53.32
CA ARG A 512 22.27 21.96 52.00
C ARG A 512 23.15 20.71 51.99
N CYS A 513 22.93 19.78 52.92
CA CYS A 513 23.75 18.57 53.07
C CYS A 513 23.14 17.31 52.41
N TYR A 514 21.81 17.27 52.25
CA TYR A 514 21.11 16.14 51.64
C TYR A 514 21.02 16.30 50.11
N TYR A 515 21.35 15.23 49.40
CA TYR A 515 21.28 15.10 47.94
C TYR A 515 20.77 13.68 47.63
N ASP A 516 19.45 13.58 47.50
CA ASP A 516 18.75 12.33 47.22
C ASP A 516 18.85 12.01 45.71
N ILE A 517 19.41 10.85 45.38
CA ILE A 517 19.64 10.38 44.00
C ILE A 517 18.86 9.10 43.67
N ASP A 518 18.26 8.39 44.63
CA ASP A 518 17.39 7.21 44.40
C ASP A 518 15.98 7.62 43.94
N ARG A 519 15.93 8.45 42.88
CA ARG A 519 14.71 9.08 42.38
C ARG A 519 13.95 8.14 41.43
N PRO A 520 12.61 8.07 41.51
CA PRO A 520 11.83 7.15 40.69
C PRO A 520 12.00 7.43 39.18
N GLY A 521 12.56 6.46 38.46
CA GLY A 521 12.83 6.55 37.03
C GLY A 521 14.30 6.85 36.66
N LEU A 522 15.18 7.06 37.66
CA LEU A 522 16.63 6.98 37.45
C LEU A 522 17.11 5.53 37.63
N ASP A 523 18.19 5.19 36.93
CA ASP A 523 18.97 3.97 37.13
C ASP A 523 20.26 4.30 37.88
N ASP A 524 20.89 3.27 38.46
CA ASP A 524 22.23 3.34 39.04
C ASP A 524 23.21 4.13 38.13
N PRO A 525 23.78 5.26 38.59
CA PRO A 525 24.52 6.18 37.72
C PRO A 525 25.77 5.57 37.08
N ALA A 526 26.35 4.53 37.70
CA ALA A 526 27.48 3.81 37.12
C ALA A 526 27.02 2.83 36.02
N ILE A 527 25.81 2.25 36.09
CA ILE A 527 25.22 1.52 34.94
C ILE A 527 24.96 2.49 33.78
N GLU A 528 24.40 3.66 34.05
CA GLU A 528 24.16 4.69 33.02
C GLU A 528 25.47 5.14 32.34
N LEU A 529 26.55 5.31 33.11
CA LEU A 529 27.89 5.57 32.58
C LEU A 529 28.40 4.43 31.69
N LEU A 530 28.22 3.17 32.08
CA LEU A 530 28.61 2.02 31.26
C LEU A 530 27.80 1.91 29.95
N ARG A 531 26.52 2.36 29.93
CA ARG A 531 25.73 2.51 28.69
C ARG A 531 26.31 3.58 27.75
N LYS A 532 26.75 4.71 28.30
CA LYS A 532 27.44 5.79 27.55
C LYS A 532 28.78 5.30 26.99
N VAL A 533 29.53 4.49 27.75
CA VAL A 533 30.75 3.80 27.30
C VAL A 533 30.47 2.81 26.16
N ASN A 534 29.44 1.98 26.27
CA ASN A 534 29.02 1.05 25.19
C ASN A 534 28.45 1.77 23.95
N THR A 535 27.89 2.96 24.12
CA THR A 535 27.50 3.84 22.99
C THR A 535 28.73 4.41 22.29
N LEU A 536 29.73 4.86 23.05
CA LEU A 536 30.98 5.38 22.49
C LEU A 536 31.74 4.32 21.69
N SER A 537 31.76 3.05 22.13
CA SER A 537 32.38 1.96 21.35
C SER A 537 31.59 1.61 20.09
N PHE A 538 30.24 1.65 20.14
CA PHE A 538 29.42 1.49 18.95
C PHE A 538 29.67 2.60 17.93
N VAL A 539 29.74 3.86 18.36
CA VAL A 539 30.13 4.99 17.48
C VAL A 539 31.57 4.84 16.97
N ALA A 540 32.50 4.36 17.81
CA ALA A 540 33.87 4.07 17.36
C ALA A 540 33.89 3.00 16.25
N SER A 541 33.11 1.93 16.38
CA SER A 541 33.00 0.89 15.34
C SER A 541 32.52 1.44 13.99
N LEU A 542 31.67 2.47 14.01
CA LEU A 542 31.16 3.13 12.81
C LEU A 542 32.16 4.13 12.21
N TYR A 543 32.87 4.91 13.02
CA TYR A 543 33.64 6.07 12.55
C TYR A 543 35.17 5.90 12.55
N LEU A 544 35.74 4.91 13.24
CA LEU A 544 37.19 4.81 13.49
C LEU A 544 38.05 4.49 12.25
N LYS A 545 37.49 3.94 11.17
CA LYS A 545 38.17 3.84 9.87
C LYS A 545 37.74 4.93 8.89
N GLY A 546 36.85 5.85 9.29
CA GLY A 546 36.28 6.85 8.39
C GLY A 546 35.29 6.27 7.39
N GLN A 547 34.55 5.20 7.73
CA GLN A 547 33.52 4.65 6.85
C GLN A 547 32.47 5.71 6.45
N PRO A 548 31.85 6.49 7.36
CA PRO A 548 30.76 7.40 7.01
C PRO A 548 31.23 8.70 6.32
N SER A 549 32.54 8.96 6.31
CA SER A 549 33.18 10.01 5.50
C SER A 549 33.72 9.50 4.15
N THR A 550 33.67 8.18 3.90
CA THR A 550 34.16 7.54 2.67
C THR A 550 33.01 6.92 1.89
N ALA A 551 32.90 7.24 0.61
CA ALA A 551 31.88 6.66 -0.26
C ALA A 551 32.01 5.13 -0.37
N VAL A 552 30.89 4.39 -0.29
CA VAL A 552 30.83 2.91 -0.23
C VAL A 552 31.71 2.20 -1.26
N GLU A 553 31.76 2.72 -2.48
CA GLU A 553 32.54 2.17 -3.59
C GLU A 553 34.05 2.13 -3.27
N SER A 554 34.53 3.11 -2.50
CA SER A 554 35.93 3.22 -2.08
C SER A 554 36.24 2.43 -0.80
N ARG A 555 35.26 2.14 0.05
CA ARG A 555 35.48 1.47 1.35
C ARG A 555 36.14 0.09 1.21
N ARG A 556 35.75 -0.69 0.20
CA ARG A 556 36.39 -2.00 -0.11
C ARG A 556 37.86 -1.85 -0.49
N ALA A 557 38.20 -0.82 -1.26
CA ALA A 557 39.58 -0.56 -1.68
C ALA A 557 40.48 -0.06 -0.53
N GLN A 558 39.88 0.46 0.55
CA GLN A 558 40.57 0.93 1.76
C GLN A 558 40.59 -0.11 2.89
N ASN A 559 40.25 -1.38 2.61
CA ASN A 559 40.19 -2.47 3.58
C ASN A 559 39.30 -2.18 4.81
N MET A 560 38.17 -1.49 4.61
CA MET A 560 37.19 -1.26 5.67
C MET A 560 36.29 -2.48 5.87
N SER A 561 36.00 -2.82 7.12
CA SER A 561 35.12 -3.95 7.48
C SER A 561 33.66 -3.69 7.11
N SER A 562 32.97 -4.74 6.65
CA SER A 562 31.53 -4.77 6.38
C SER A 562 30.96 -6.15 6.70
N GLN A 563 29.75 -6.20 7.25
CA GLN A 563 29.01 -7.43 7.51
C GLN A 563 27.60 -7.37 6.90
N THR A 564 27.08 -8.51 6.45
CA THR A 564 25.69 -8.62 6.00
C THR A 564 24.96 -9.58 6.95
N VAL A 565 23.88 -9.11 7.55
CA VAL A 565 23.12 -9.83 8.58
C VAL A 565 21.68 -10.06 8.13
N LEU A 566 21.12 -11.23 8.45
CA LEU A 566 19.71 -11.50 8.23
C LEU A 566 18.88 -10.82 9.32
N THR A 567 18.02 -9.90 8.91
CA THR A 567 17.16 -9.10 9.79
C THR A 567 15.69 -9.49 9.61
N THR A 568 14.87 -9.28 10.64
CA THR A 568 13.42 -9.32 10.52
C THR A 568 12.87 -7.92 10.23
N VAL A 569 11.95 -7.82 9.29
CA VAL A 569 11.33 -6.56 8.88
C VAL A 569 10.00 -6.37 9.59
N THR A 570 9.87 -5.22 10.24
CA THR A 570 8.66 -4.71 10.87
C THR A 570 8.32 -3.36 10.25
N GLY A 571 7.04 -3.02 10.13
CA GLY A 571 6.64 -1.70 9.68
C GLY A 571 5.34 -1.66 8.90
N ILE A 572 5.19 -0.58 8.13
CA ILE A 572 3.91 -0.16 7.57
C ILE A 572 3.69 -0.82 6.21
N VAL A 573 2.61 -1.60 6.09
CA VAL A 573 2.23 -2.32 4.86
C VAL A 573 0.77 -2.08 4.50
N GLU A 574 0.46 -2.21 3.21
CA GLU A 574 -0.92 -2.16 2.70
C GLU A 574 -1.51 -3.56 2.68
N GLU A 575 -2.68 -3.72 3.31
CA GLU A 575 -3.38 -5.00 3.55
C GLU A 575 -4.81 -4.93 3.02
N TYR A 576 -5.27 -5.99 2.35
CA TYR A 576 -6.68 -6.15 1.99
C TYR A 576 -7.47 -6.64 3.22
N THR A 577 -8.47 -5.88 3.64
CA THR A 577 -9.42 -6.30 4.69
C THR A 577 -10.83 -6.46 4.12
N THR A 578 -11.50 -7.52 4.54
CA THR A 578 -12.88 -7.82 4.17
C THR A 578 -13.82 -7.43 5.30
N ASP A 579 -14.79 -6.58 4.99
CA ASP A 579 -15.93 -6.29 5.86
C ASP A 579 -17.03 -7.33 5.64
N PHE A 580 -17.06 -8.32 6.54
CA PHE A 580 -17.99 -9.44 6.48
C PHE A 580 -19.46 -9.03 6.65
N HIS A 581 -19.78 -7.82 7.12
CA HIS A 581 -21.17 -7.36 7.19
C HIS A 581 -21.73 -7.08 5.79
N TYR A 582 -20.94 -6.52 4.88
CA TYR A 582 -21.34 -6.36 3.48
C TYR A 582 -21.43 -7.71 2.75
N VAL A 583 -20.55 -8.67 3.06
CA VAL A 583 -20.63 -10.05 2.53
C VAL A 583 -21.92 -10.73 2.98
N ALA A 584 -22.26 -10.67 4.27
CA ALA A 584 -23.49 -11.23 4.81
C ALA A 584 -24.74 -10.56 4.20
N GLY A 585 -24.72 -9.23 4.05
CA GLY A 585 -25.80 -8.49 3.39
C GLY A 585 -26.02 -8.92 1.94
N ALA A 586 -24.95 -9.08 1.17
CA ALA A 586 -25.01 -9.55 -0.22
C ALA A 586 -25.60 -10.97 -0.31
N LEU A 587 -25.12 -11.90 0.52
CA LEU A 587 -25.60 -13.28 0.57
C LEU A 587 -27.08 -13.37 0.94
N VAL A 588 -27.54 -12.58 1.91
CA VAL A 588 -28.96 -12.52 2.30
C VAL A 588 -29.83 -11.97 1.16
N ALA A 589 -29.38 -10.93 0.46
CA ALA A 589 -30.11 -10.34 -0.67
C ALA A 589 -30.20 -11.27 -1.89
N THR A 590 -29.11 -11.97 -2.22
CA THR A 590 -29.09 -12.99 -3.28
C THR A 590 -30.01 -14.17 -2.94
N LEU A 591 -29.94 -14.68 -1.70
CA LEU A 591 -30.80 -15.77 -1.23
C LEU A 591 -32.29 -15.36 -1.24
N ALA A 592 -32.61 -14.16 -0.75
CA ALA A 592 -33.98 -13.63 -0.78
C ALA A 592 -34.50 -13.50 -2.23
N THR A 593 -33.67 -13.04 -3.16
CA THR A 593 -34.02 -12.96 -4.58
C THR A 593 -34.30 -14.34 -5.18
N ILE A 594 -33.47 -15.35 -4.90
CA ILE A 594 -33.71 -16.73 -5.36
C ILE A 594 -35.03 -17.28 -4.78
N LEU A 595 -35.24 -17.13 -3.47
CA LEU A 595 -36.44 -17.61 -2.77
C LEU A 595 -37.74 -16.96 -3.28
N LEU A 596 -37.70 -15.70 -3.72
CA LEU A 596 -38.86 -14.99 -4.28
C LEU A 596 -39.12 -15.31 -5.77
N VAL A 597 -38.12 -15.83 -6.49
CA VAL A 597 -38.26 -16.26 -7.90
C VAL A 597 -38.69 -17.73 -8.03
N LEU A 598 -38.25 -18.61 -7.12
CA LEU A 598 -38.59 -20.05 -7.15
C LEU A 598 -40.12 -20.35 -7.26
N PRO A 599 -41.04 -19.65 -6.58
CA PRO A 599 -42.49 -19.88 -6.73
C PRO A 599 -43.05 -19.62 -8.14
N VAL A 600 -42.34 -18.86 -8.97
CA VAL A 600 -42.73 -18.56 -10.36
C VAL A 600 -42.62 -19.83 -11.23
N TYR A 601 -41.64 -20.69 -10.94
CA TYR A 601 -41.42 -21.97 -11.63
C TYR A 601 -42.46 -23.06 -11.30
N TRP A 602 -43.27 -22.88 -10.25
CA TRP A 602 -44.22 -23.91 -9.82
C TRP A 602 -45.19 -24.34 -10.93
N GLY A 603 -45.39 -25.64 -11.14
CA GLY A 603 -46.28 -26.13 -12.20
C GLY A 603 -45.67 -26.13 -13.60
N PHE A 604 -44.35 -25.97 -13.76
CA PHE A 604 -43.69 -26.10 -15.08
C PHE A 604 -44.06 -27.40 -15.82
N TRP A 605 -44.26 -28.49 -15.07
CA TRP A 605 -44.67 -29.80 -15.57
C TRP A 605 -46.07 -29.87 -16.18
N GLN A 606 -46.87 -28.80 -16.09
CA GLN A 606 -48.20 -28.69 -16.71
C GLN A 606 -48.15 -28.19 -18.16
N LEU A 607 -47.03 -27.62 -18.60
CA LEU A 607 -46.80 -27.19 -19.98
C LEU A 607 -46.60 -28.43 -20.87
N GLY A 608 -47.13 -28.44 -22.10
CA GLY A 608 -46.93 -29.54 -23.05
C GLY A 608 -45.71 -29.40 -23.96
N ARG A 609 -45.08 -28.22 -23.96
CA ARG A 609 -43.86 -27.88 -24.72
C ARG A 609 -43.01 -26.88 -23.93
N LYS A 610 -41.76 -26.68 -24.35
CA LYS A 610 -40.92 -25.56 -23.90
C LYS A 610 -41.58 -24.24 -24.30
N VAL A 611 -41.40 -23.19 -23.50
CA VAL A 611 -42.03 -21.88 -23.74
C VAL A 611 -41.09 -20.71 -23.44
N THR A 612 -41.27 -19.62 -24.17
CA THR A 612 -40.56 -18.34 -23.97
C THR A 612 -41.55 -17.16 -23.92
N LEU A 613 -41.07 -15.92 -23.78
CA LEU A 613 -41.88 -14.71 -24.04
C LEU A 613 -41.55 -14.08 -25.40
N GLY A 614 -41.16 -14.91 -26.38
CA GLY A 614 -40.88 -14.47 -27.74
C GLY A 614 -42.12 -13.83 -28.39
N PRO A 615 -42.01 -12.61 -28.96
CA PRO A 615 -43.16 -11.94 -29.58
C PRO A 615 -43.83 -12.78 -30.69
N LEU A 616 -43.03 -13.54 -31.45
CA LEU A 616 -43.50 -14.46 -32.49
C LEU A 616 -44.25 -15.67 -31.90
N GLU A 617 -43.78 -16.22 -30.77
CA GLU A 617 -44.45 -17.33 -30.06
C GLU A 617 -45.81 -16.90 -29.49
N ILE A 618 -45.85 -15.71 -28.88
CA ILE A 618 -47.07 -15.09 -28.36
C ILE A 618 -48.05 -14.79 -29.51
N ALA A 619 -47.57 -14.24 -30.62
CA ALA A 619 -48.40 -13.93 -31.79
C ALA A 619 -48.94 -15.20 -32.51
N ASN A 620 -48.16 -16.28 -32.55
CA ASN A 620 -48.64 -17.58 -33.05
C ASN A 620 -49.78 -18.13 -32.18
N ALA A 621 -49.68 -18.05 -30.85
CA ALA A 621 -50.77 -18.45 -29.95
C ALA A 621 -52.02 -17.55 -30.02
N PHE A 622 -51.90 -16.32 -30.54
CA PHE A 622 -53.03 -15.47 -30.94
C PHE A 622 -53.50 -15.71 -32.39
N ASN A 623 -52.95 -16.71 -33.10
CA ASN A 623 -53.27 -17.07 -34.49
C ASN A 623 -53.13 -15.88 -35.47
N ALA A 624 -52.06 -15.11 -35.31
CA ALA A 624 -51.81 -13.89 -36.10
C ALA A 624 -51.64 -14.21 -37.61
N PRO A 625 -52.42 -13.56 -38.52
CA PRO A 625 -52.50 -13.97 -39.93
C PRO A 625 -51.16 -14.10 -40.68
N ALA A 626 -50.23 -13.16 -40.50
CA ALA A 626 -48.93 -13.17 -41.19
C ALA A 626 -48.01 -14.35 -40.78
N ILE A 627 -48.20 -14.88 -39.57
CA ILE A 627 -47.38 -15.93 -38.94
C ILE A 627 -48.02 -17.31 -39.14
N ARG A 628 -49.26 -17.37 -39.63
CA ARG A 628 -50.00 -18.61 -39.82
C ARG A 628 -49.34 -19.49 -40.91
N PRO A 629 -49.12 -20.79 -40.65
CA PRO A 629 -48.57 -21.71 -41.65
C PRO A 629 -49.51 -21.83 -42.86
N ALA A 630 -48.94 -21.99 -44.05
CA ALA A 630 -49.72 -21.96 -45.31
C ALA A 630 -50.45 -23.30 -45.53
N THR A 631 -49.79 -24.40 -45.18
CA THR A 631 -50.35 -25.75 -45.10
C THR A 631 -50.85 -26.02 -43.68
N VAL A 632 -52.11 -26.44 -43.54
CA VAL A 632 -52.74 -26.65 -42.22
C VAL A 632 -52.29 -27.98 -41.61
N ARG A 633 -51.26 -27.98 -40.75
CA ARG A 633 -51.07 -29.05 -39.74
C ARG A 633 -50.22 -28.78 -38.48
N ALA A 634 -49.50 -27.65 -38.35
CA ALA A 634 -48.71 -27.34 -37.15
C ALA A 634 -49.43 -26.39 -36.15
N GLN A 635 -50.53 -26.83 -35.50
CA GLN A 635 -51.26 -25.95 -34.56
C GLN A 635 -50.51 -25.64 -33.25
N HIS A 636 -49.60 -26.52 -32.80
CA HIS A 636 -48.86 -26.38 -31.53
C HIS A 636 -47.37 -26.79 -31.62
N GLY A 637 -46.71 -26.57 -32.77
CA GLY A 637 -45.29 -26.89 -32.97
C GLY A 637 -44.32 -26.20 -31.99
N ASP A 638 -43.09 -26.69 -31.90
CA ASP A 638 -42.04 -26.02 -31.12
C ASP A 638 -41.59 -24.73 -31.83
N PHE A 639 -41.00 -23.78 -31.09
CA PHE A 639 -40.74 -22.44 -31.60
C PHE A 639 -39.86 -22.43 -32.87
N ASP A 640 -38.82 -23.26 -32.86
CA ASP A 640 -37.84 -23.34 -33.95
C ASP A 640 -38.44 -23.92 -35.24
N GLU A 641 -39.44 -24.80 -35.13
CA GLU A 641 -40.16 -25.40 -36.26
C GLU A 641 -41.04 -24.35 -36.98
N VAL A 642 -41.81 -23.58 -36.20
CA VAL A 642 -42.60 -22.46 -36.73
C VAL A 642 -41.69 -21.40 -37.36
N LEU A 643 -40.54 -21.11 -36.73
CA LEU A 643 -39.56 -20.17 -37.27
C LEU A 643 -38.94 -20.66 -38.58
N ASN A 644 -38.71 -21.96 -38.75
CA ASN A 644 -38.24 -22.54 -40.01
C ASN A 644 -39.27 -22.43 -41.14
N GLU A 645 -40.57 -22.62 -40.87
CA GLU A 645 -41.60 -22.50 -41.93
C GLU A 645 -41.86 -21.03 -42.33
N VAL A 646 -42.01 -20.12 -41.36
CA VAL A 646 -42.49 -18.75 -41.64
C VAL A 646 -41.45 -17.65 -41.47
N GLY A 647 -40.27 -17.92 -40.92
CA GLY A 647 -39.22 -16.93 -40.66
C GLY A 647 -38.57 -16.34 -41.92
N SER A 648 -38.77 -16.94 -43.09
CA SER A 648 -38.34 -16.43 -44.39
C SER A 648 -39.27 -15.35 -44.98
N ARG A 649 -40.49 -15.21 -44.44
CA ARG A 649 -41.50 -14.25 -44.90
C ARG A 649 -41.08 -12.82 -44.56
N ARG A 650 -41.09 -11.95 -45.56
CA ARG A 650 -40.89 -10.50 -45.33
C ARG A 650 -42.17 -9.92 -44.76
N VAL A 651 -42.06 -9.02 -43.79
CA VAL A 651 -43.23 -8.38 -43.17
C VAL A 651 -43.01 -6.88 -42.98
N GLN A 652 -44.09 -6.10 -43.12
CA GLN A 652 -44.14 -4.65 -42.94
C GLN A 652 -45.39 -4.26 -42.13
N TYR A 653 -45.26 -3.25 -41.28
CA TYR A 653 -46.39 -2.65 -40.57
C TYR A 653 -46.98 -1.49 -41.39
N GLY A 654 -48.30 -1.48 -41.59
CA GLY A 654 -48.99 -0.48 -42.40
C GLY A 654 -50.51 -0.64 -42.35
N GLN A 655 -51.23 0.16 -43.14
CA GLN A 655 -52.67 -0.06 -43.36
C GLN A 655 -52.85 -1.32 -44.21
N LEU A 656 -53.74 -2.23 -43.79
CA LEU A 656 -54.05 -3.44 -44.56
C LEU A 656 -54.90 -3.09 -45.78
N ARG A 657 -54.50 -3.57 -46.97
CA ARG A 657 -55.10 -3.21 -48.27
C ARG A 657 -56.55 -3.66 -48.43
N ASP A 658 -56.88 -4.85 -47.93
CA ASP A 658 -58.21 -5.45 -47.99
C ASP A 658 -59.09 -5.12 -46.76
N ALA A 659 -58.72 -4.09 -46.00
CA ALA A 659 -59.35 -3.72 -44.74
C ALA A 659 -59.91 -2.27 -44.74
N PRO A 660 -60.84 -1.94 -43.83
CA PRO A 660 -61.34 -0.58 -43.70
C PRO A 660 -60.21 0.45 -43.41
N PRO A 661 -60.33 1.70 -43.91
CA PRO A 661 -59.37 2.76 -43.62
C PRO A 661 -59.11 2.91 -42.11
N GLY A 662 -57.82 2.91 -41.74
CA GLY A 662 -57.38 2.94 -40.35
C GLY A 662 -57.11 1.58 -39.70
N LEU A 663 -57.45 0.44 -40.33
CA LEU A 663 -57.01 -0.86 -39.81
C LEU A 663 -55.53 -1.10 -40.13
N MET A 664 -54.68 -0.82 -39.13
CA MET A 664 -53.25 -1.09 -39.18
C MET A 664 -52.95 -2.55 -38.82
N GLY A 665 -51.97 -3.15 -39.49
CA GLY A 665 -51.54 -4.53 -39.25
C GLY A 665 -50.14 -4.81 -39.79
N ILE A 666 -49.70 -6.06 -39.60
CA ILE A 666 -48.44 -6.58 -40.16
C ILE A 666 -48.80 -7.57 -41.27
N ALA A 667 -48.26 -7.36 -42.47
CA ALA A 667 -48.48 -8.19 -43.65
C ALA A 667 -47.22 -8.23 -44.54
N GLU A 668 -47.22 -9.03 -45.61
CA GLU A 668 -46.07 -9.08 -46.53
C GLU A 668 -45.97 -7.81 -47.40
N PRO A 669 -44.76 -7.27 -47.63
CA PRO A 669 -44.58 -6.11 -48.49
C PRO A 669 -44.69 -6.51 -49.96
N GLU A 670 -45.51 -5.78 -50.71
CA GLU A 670 -45.75 -5.99 -52.13
C GLU A 670 -44.45 -5.76 -52.93
N LYS A 671 -44.04 -6.76 -53.73
CA LYS A 671 -43.02 -6.55 -54.76
C LYS A 671 -43.67 -5.81 -55.92
N GLU A 672 -43.41 -4.50 -56.03
CA GLU A 672 -43.72 -3.76 -57.25
C GLU A 672 -42.99 -4.40 -58.44
N THR A 673 -43.73 -5.12 -59.29
CA THR A 673 -43.25 -5.46 -60.63
C THR A 673 -43.20 -4.17 -61.44
N ALA A 674 -42.00 -3.61 -61.57
CA ALA A 674 -41.72 -2.37 -62.30
C ALA A 674 -42.06 -2.54 -63.80
N THR A 675 -43.35 -2.38 -64.12
CA THR A 675 -43.88 -2.49 -65.47
C THR A 675 -43.46 -1.23 -66.22
N CYS A 676 -42.43 -1.35 -67.06
CA CYS A 676 -41.79 -0.22 -67.71
C CYS A 676 -42.73 0.45 -68.73
N LEU A 677 -43.48 1.45 -68.27
CA LEU A 677 -44.29 2.35 -69.09
C LEU A 677 -43.79 3.79 -68.90
N LEU A 678 -43.86 4.57 -69.97
CA LEU A 678 -43.22 5.89 -70.06
C LEU A 678 -43.86 6.91 -69.09
N PRO A 679 -43.06 7.82 -68.49
CA PRO A 679 -43.59 8.83 -67.58
C PRO A 679 -44.51 9.82 -68.32
N PRO A 680 -45.67 10.19 -67.75
CA PRO A 680 -46.49 11.27 -68.29
C PRO A 680 -45.78 12.63 -68.14
N PRO A 681 -46.14 13.64 -68.97
CA PRO A 681 -45.47 14.95 -68.95
C PRO A 681 -45.68 15.70 -67.63
N PRO A 682 -44.70 16.52 -67.20
CA PRO A 682 -44.75 17.18 -65.90
C PRO A 682 -45.84 18.28 -65.84
N PRO A 683 -46.55 18.41 -64.71
CA PRO A 683 -47.48 19.53 -64.48
C PRO A 683 -46.72 20.87 -64.29
N PRO A 684 -47.36 22.02 -64.53
CA PRO A 684 -46.74 23.33 -64.38
C PRO A 684 -46.37 23.66 -62.91
N PRO A 685 -45.33 24.47 -62.67
CA PRO A 685 -44.86 24.77 -61.32
C PRO A 685 -45.85 25.65 -60.53
N PRO A 686 -46.07 25.38 -59.23
CA PRO A 686 -46.85 26.26 -58.36
C PRO A 686 -46.10 27.57 -58.05
N PRO A 687 -46.82 28.65 -57.70
CA PRO A 687 -46.21 29.93 -57.33
C PRO A 687 -45.41 29.83 -56.01
N PRO A 688 -44.38 30.68 -55.82
CA PRO A 688 -43.52 30.62 -54.64
C PRO A 688 -44.27 31.03 -53.35
N PRO A 689 -44.02 30.35 -52.22
CA PRO A 689 -44.60 30.71 -50.93
C PRO A 689 -43.96 31.99 -50.35
N PRO A 690 -44.70 32.78 -49.55
CA PRO A 690 -44.16 33.96 -48.88
C PRO A 690 -43.12 33.59 -47.79
N PRO A 691 -42.19 34.51 -47.45
CA PRO A 691 -41.13 34.25 -46.47
C PRO A 691 -41.67 34.07 -45.04
N PRO A 692 -41.05 33.21 -44.21
CA PRO A 692 -41.50 32.95 -42.85
C PRO A 692 -41.20 34.12 -41.90
N PRO A 693 -42.05 34.36 -40.87
CA PRO A 693 -41.78 35.36 -39.83
C PRO A 693 -40.63 34.94 -38.89
N PRO A 694 -39.94 35.90 -38.24
CA PRO A 694 -38.81 35.61 -37.37
C PRO A 694 -39.23 34.90 -36.06
N PRO A 695 -38.35 34.07 -35.47
CA PRO A 695 -38.65 33.31 -34.26
C PRO A 695 -38.73 34.19 -33.00
N PRO A 696 -39.57 33.83 -32.00
CA PRO A 696 -39.67 34.55 -30.74
C PRO A 696 -38.45 34.33 -29.81
N PRO A 697 -38.18 35.25 -28.88
CA PRO A 697 -37.03 35.17 -27.96
C PRO A 697 -37.20 34.08 -26.89
N PRO A 698 -36.07 33.55 -26.34
CA PRO A 698 -36.11 32.47 -25.35
C PRO A 698 -36.70 32.93 -24.00
N PRO A 699 -37.45 32.06 -23.29
CA PRO A 699 -38.02 32.37 -21.98
C PRO A 699 -36.94 32.51 -20.90
N ARG A 700 -37.16 33.42 -19.95
CA ARG A 700 -36.28 33.64 -18.79
C ARG A 700 -36.25 32.42 -17.85
N THR A 701 -35.07 32.16 -17.30
CA THR A 701 -34.91 31.34 -16.10
C THR A 701 -35.72 31.91 -14.92
N GLN A 702 -36.51 31.07 -14.25
CA GLN A 702 -37.03 31.33 -12.92
C GLN A 702 -36.69 30.17 -12.00
N SER A 703 -36.35 30.46 -10.74
CA SER A 703 -35.99 29.45 -9.75
C SER A 703 -37.24 28.75 -9.21
N LEU A 704 -37.14 27.44 -8.97
CA LEU A 704 -38.02 26.77 -8.01
C LEU A 704 -37.19 25.76 -7.21
N SER A 705 -37.15 25.99 -5.89
CA SER A 705 -36.43 25.18 -4.91
C SER A 705 -37.35 24.14 -4.28
N HIS A 706 -36.71 23.17 -3.60
CA HIS A 706 -37.29 22.11 -2.77
C HIS A 706 -37.85 20.83 -3.45
N LEU A 707 -37.07 19.77 -3.19
CA LEU A 707 -37.54 18.49 -2.62
C LEU A 707 -38.21 17.46 -3.55
N LEU A 708 -37.36 16.61 -4.16
CA LEU A 708 -37.49 15.14 -3.98
C LEU A 708 -36.18 14.43 -4.37
N MET A 709 -35.64 13.58 -3.49
CA MET A 709 -34.61 12.62 -3.88
C MET A 709 -35.27 11.48 -4.67
N VAL A 710 -34.92 11.32 -5.94
CA VAL A 710 -35.20 10.09 -6.70
C VAL A 710 -33.93 9.65 -7.41
N LEU A 711 -33.67 8.35 -7.38
CA LEU A 711 -32.49 7.68 -7.91
C LEU A 711 -32.18 8.10 -9.36
N GLY A 712 -30.90 8.32 -9.66
CA GLY A 712 -30.42 8.61 -11.01
C GLY A 712 -30.67 7.43 -11.95
N VAL A 713 -31.69 7.55 -12.81
CA VAL A 713 -32.00 6.53 -13.81
C VAL A 713 -31.00 6.60 -14.95
N ILE A 714 -30.00 5.71 -14.93
CA ILE A 714 -29.25 5.36 -16.14
C ILE A 714 -30.23 4.64 -17.06
N GLY A 715 -30.49 5.21 -18.25
CA GLY A 715 -31.51 4.76 -19.18
C GLY A 715 -31.16 3.48 -19.93
N ILE A 716 -31.15 2.32 -19.25
CA ILE A 716 -31.12 1.00 -19.90
C ILE A 716 -32.55 0.51 -20.15
N SER A 717 -33.27 1.25 -20.99
CA SER A 717 -34.49 0.78 -21.64
C SER A 717 -34.14 0.26 -23.04
N SER A 718 -34.61 -0.94 -23.38
CA SER A 718 -34.33 -1.67 -24.64
C SER A 718 -32.87 -2.11 -24.87
N LEU A 719 -32.43 -3.12 -24.11
CA LEU A 719 -31.55 -4.15 -24.66
C LEU A 719 -32.39 -5.42 -24.88
N SER A 720 -32.52 -5.83 -26.14
CA SER A 720 -33.15 -7.11 -26.51
C SER A 720 -32.10 -8.24 -26.44
N PRO A 721 -32.43 -9.48 -26.03
CA PRO A 721 -31.43 -10.52 -25.75
C PRO A 721 -30.53 -10.93 -26.92
N ALA A 722 -30.89 -10.59 -28.16
CA ALA A 722 -30.27 -11.11 -29.38
C ALA A 722 -28.86 -10.59 -29.73
N TRP A 723 -28.35 -9.55 -29.05
CA TRP A 723 -27.10 -8.85 -29.46
C TRP A 723 -25.88 -9.09 -28.56
N ALA A 724 -26.03 -9.86 -27.47
CA ALA A 724 -24.97 -10.04 -26.47
C ALA A 724 -23.78 -10.95 -26.90
N LEU A 725 -23.77 -11.46 -28.14
CA LEU A 725 -22.84 -12.50 -28.61
C LEU A 725 -21.92 -12.09 -29.76
N VAL A 726 -22.04 -10.86 -30.30
CA VAL A 726 -21.22 -10.38 -31.42
C VAL A 726 -20.67 -8.97 -31.15
N CYS A 727 -19.76 -8.87 -30.18
CA CYS A 727 -18.93 -7.67 -29.96
C CYS A 727 -17.56 -8.03 -29.34
N GLY A 728 -16.91 -9.05 -29.90
CA GLY A 728 -15.66 -9.64 -29.39
C GLY A 728 -14.50 -9.64 -30.39
N SER A 729 -14.24 -8.52 -31.08
CA SER A 729 -13.07 -8.38 -31.97
C SER A 729 -12.69 -6.92 -32.25
N GLY A 730 -11.47 -6.55 -31.84
CA GLY A 730 -10.60 -5.56 -32.51
C GLY A 730 -11.11 -4.14 -32.76
N VAL A 731 -10.74 -3.21 -31.87
CA VAL A 731 -10.43 -1.82 -32.27
C VAL A 731 -8.99 -1.53 -31.84
N ALA A 732 -8.15 -1.10 -32.78
CA ALA A 732 -6.72 -0.91 -32.55
C ALA A 732 -6.41 0.44 -31.87
N GLN A 733 -5.52 0.43 -30.87
CA GLN A 733 -4.94 1.67 -30.34
C GLN A 733 -4.02 2.32 -31.40
N ARG A 734 -4.26 3.59 -31.70
CA ARG A 734 -3.24 4.52 -32.23
C ARG A 734 -3.03 5.61 -31.19
N GLY A 735 -1.78 5.84 -30.80
CA GLY A 735 -1.43 6.69 -29.66
C GLY A 735 -1.29 8.18 -29.99
N ALA A 736 -1.98 9.00 -29.21
CA ALA A 736 -1.61 10.35 -28.79
C ALA A 736 -2.50 10.70 -27.58
N GLY A 737 -2.05 11.33 -26.49
CA GLY A 737 -0.70 11.79 -26.17
C GLY A 737 -0.79 12.94 -25.15
N LYS A 738 0.08 12.93 -24.13
CA LYS A 738 0.06 13.76 -22.91
C LYS A 738 -0.92 13.29 -21.82
N GLU A 739 -0.31 12.87 -20.74
CA GLU A 739 -0.86 12.51 -19.42
C GLU A 739 -0.82 13.75 -18.52
N TRP A 740 -1.85 13.97 -17.70
CA TRP A 740 -1.91 14.99 -16.64
C TRP A 740 -2.85 14.54 -15.52
N ASP A 741 -2.55 14.95 -14.28
CA ASP A 741 -3.25 14.58 -13.04
C ASP A 741 -4.78 14.80 -13.05
N GLU A 742 -5.54 13.77 -12.66
CA GLU A 742 -6.91 13.90 -12.15
C GLU A 742 -7.14 13.03 -10.89
N THR A 743 -6.46 13.37 -9.78
CA THR A 743 -6.64 12.69 -8.48
C THR A 743 -7.19 13.60 -7.38
N MET A 744 -8.29 14.34 -7.63
CA MET A 744 -9.08 15.01 -6.56
C MET A 744 -10.54 15.30 -6.95
N GLN A 745 -11.41 14.29 -6.88
CA GLN A 745 -12.86 14.44 -6.68
C GLN A 745 -13.39 13.24 -5.88
N GLY A 746 -14.13 13.38 -4.77
CA GLY A 746 -14.42 14.57 -3.97
C GLY A 746 -15.36 14.21 -2.81
N TRP A 747 -14.99 14.54 -1.57
CA TRP A 747 -15.82 14.25 -0.39
C TRP A 747 -16.51 15.52 0.13
N TYR A 748 -17.84 15.58 -0.01
CA TYR A 748 -18.66 16.52 0.73
C TYR A 748 -19.04 15.90 2.08
N TYR A 749 -18.55 16.46 3.17
CA TYR A 749 -19.15 16.31 4.49
C TYR A 749 -19.73 17.64 4.97
N ARG A 750 -20.73 17.53 5.85
CA ARG A 750 -21.50 18.65 6.36
C ARG A 750 -21.36 18.67 7.88
N ASP A 751 -20.99 19.85 8.37
CA ASP A 751 -20.90 20.27 9.77
C ASP A 751 -19.74 19.64 10.60
N ASP A 752 -19.08 20.54 11.35
CA ASP A 752 -18.15 20.44 12.48
C ASP A 752 -16.80 19.67 12.46
N THR A 753 -15.73 20.47 12.69
CA THR A 753 -14.35 20.12 13.10
C THR A 753 -13.54 19.10 12.29
N VAL A 754 -12.58 19.59 11.51
CA VAL A 754 -11.48 18.77 10.97
C VAL A 754 -10.33 18.74 11.96
N ARG A 755 -10.10 17.62 12.64
CA ARG A 755 -8.87 17.37 13.42
C ARG A 755 -7.86 16.64 12.53
N PHE A 756 -6.65 17.18 12.41
CA PHE A 756 -5.53 16.46 11.81
C PHE A 756 -4.72 15.78 12.91
N TYR A 757 -4.64 14.45 12.88
CA TYR A 757 -3.70 13.69 13.70
C TYR A 757 -2.37 13.57 12.97
N ALA A 758 -1.42 14.46 13.29
CA ALA A 758 -0.03 14.30 12.89
C ALA A 758 0.62 13.23 13.79
N GLY A 759 0.95 12.08 13.22
CA GLY A 759 1.54 10.95 13.95
C GLY A 759 3.02 11.18 14.30
N ILE A 760 3.29 11.92 15.36
CA ILE A 760 4.60 11.96 16.02
C ILE A 760 4.48 11.23 17.35
N ILE A 761 5.43 10.34 17.66
CA ILE A 761 5.41 9.56 18.90
C ILE A 761 5.96 10.40 20.04
N SER A 762 5.06 11.06 20.77
CA SER A 762 5.15 11.20 22.22
C SER A 762 3.80 10.82 22.82
N LEU A 763 3.83 10.24 24.01
CA LEU A 763 2.64 10.18 24.86
C LEU A 763 2.39 11.56 25.47
N ASP A 764 1.14 11.81 25.84
CA ASP A 764 0.69 12.84 26.77
C ASP A 764 1.02 14.31 26.43
N ASN A 765 0.79 14.73 25.17
CA ASN A 765 0.18 16.06 24.93
C ASN A 765 -0.52 16.18 23.55
N SER A 766 -1.54 17.03 23.45
CA SER A 766 -2.34 17.20 22.22
C SER A 766 -2.37 18.64 21.71
N PHE A 767 -1.46 18.97 20.78
CA PHE A 767 -1.41 20.27 20.12
C PHE A 767 -2.52 20.45 19.08
N SER A 768 -3.05 21.67 18.95
CA SER A 768 -4.05 22.04 17.95
C SER A 768 -3.65 23.30 17.18
N VAL A 769 -3.47 23.18 15.86
CA VAL A 769 -3.18 24.31 14.97
C VAL A 769 -4.49 24.85 14.40
N GLU A 770 -4.86 26.08 14.74
CA GLU A 770 -5.96 26.79 14.10
C GLU A 770 -5.47 27.62 12.90
N ILE A 771 -6.22 27.59 11.79
CA ILE A 771 -5.89 28.33 10.56
C ILE A 771 -7.00 29.33 10.29
N ASP A 772 -6.66 30.61 10.18
CA ASP A 772 -7.62 31.67 9.84
C ASP A 772 -8.37 31.36 8.53
N ARG A 773 -9.66 31.12 8.71
CA ARG A 773 -10.64 30.76 7.69
C ARG A 773 -10.71 31.78 6.56
N ASP A 774 -10.53 33.07 6.84
CA ASP A 774 -10.65 34.12 5.82
C ASP A 774 -9.33 34.38 5.08
N ASN A 775 -8.17 34.12 5.67
CA ASN A 775 -6.89 34.05 4.94
C ASN A 775 -6.88 32.88 3.94
N TYR A 776 -7.28 31.67 4.34
CA TYR A 776 -7.42 30.54 3.41
C TYR A 776 -8.36 30.89 2.23
N ARG A 777 -9.51 31.53 2.52
CA ARG A 777 -10.47 32.00 1.51
C ARG A 777 -9.96 33.15 0.64
N ARG A 778 -8.93 33.91 1.04
CA ARG A 778 -8.27 34.91 0.19
C ARG A 778 -7.32 34.24 -0.79
N ILE A 779 -6.47 33.32 -0.31
CA ILE A 779 -5.52 32.56 -1.12
C ILE A 779 -6.25 31.78 -2.22
N GLU A 780 -7.36 31.09 -1.90
CA GLU A 780 -8.10 30.34 -2.92
C GLU A 780 -8.80 31.25 -3.94
N ARG A 781 -9.22 32.47 -3.55
CA ARG A 781 -9.72 33.50 -4.47
C ARG A 781 -8.64 34.06 -5.39
N ALA A 782 -7.40 34.18 -4.92
CA ALA A 782 -6.26 34.59 -5.75
C ALA A 782 -5.89 33.48 -6.75
N ARG A 783 -5.78 32.23 -6.28
CA ARG A 783 -5.51 31.05 -7.12
C ARG A 783 -6.53 30.87 -8.25
N ARG A 784 -7.84 31.03 -7.96
CA ARG A 784 -8.92 31.00 -8.96
C ARG A 784 -8.90 32.17 -9.97
N ARG A 785 -8.00 33.16 -9.83
CA ARG A 785 -7.85 34.31 -10.73
C ARG A 785 -6.53 34.32 -11.51
N ASN A 786 -5.65 33.32 -11.34
CA ASN A 786 -4.34 33.22 -12.01
C ASN A 786 -3.39 34.42 -11.82
N ASN A 787 -3.59 35.25 -10.78
CA ASN A 787 -2.60 36.26 -10.37
C ASN A 787 -1.72 35.70 -9.24
N PRO A 788 -0.38 35.68 -9.37
CA PRO A 788 0.51 35.44 -8.25
C PRO A 788 0.50 36.63 -7.29
N LEU A 789 0.48 36.36 -5.98
CA LEU A 789 0.68 37.38 -4.95
C LEU A 789 2.19 37.62 -4.72
N PRO A 790 2.60 38.85 -4.36
CA PRO A 790 4.00 39.13 -4.01
C PRO A 790 4.40 38.39 -2.72
N ALA A 791 5.67 38.01 -2.61
CA ALA A 791 6.20 37.15 -1.53
C ALA A 791 6.30 37.82 -0.13
N LYS A 792 5.43 38.80 0.16
CA LYS A 792 5.36 39.52 1.44
C LYS A 792 3.96 39.50 2.08
N GLU A 793 3.08 38.62 1.58
CA GLU A 793 1.71 38.38 2.10
C GLU A 793 1.45 36.87 2.35
N TYR A 794 2.49 36.08 2.65
CA TYR A 794 2.31 34.78 3.30
C TYR A 794 2.17 35.02 4.81
N PRO A 795 1.23 34.38 5.52
CA PRO A 795 1.08 34.56 6.96
C PRO A 795 2.18 33.83 7.71
N ASP A 796 2.76 34.49 8.72
CA ASP A 796 3.62 33.85 9.70
C ASP A 796 2.80 32.86 10.55
N PHE A 797 3.38 31.69 10.85
CA PHE A 797 2.74 30.68 11.69
C PHE A 797 3.00 30.98 13.16
N LEU A 798 2.06 31.67 13.82
CA LEU A 798 2.08 31.83 15.27
C LEU A 798 1.71 30.50 15.94
N ILE A 799 2.70 29.85 16.56
CA ILE A 799 2.49 28.79 17.55
C ILE A 799 2.25 29.48 18.89
N PHE A 800 1.09 29.23 19.49
CA PHE A 800 0.88 29.54 20.91
C PHE A 800 1.19 28.26 21.69
N ASP A 801 2.26 28.28 22.49
CA ASP A 801 2.38 27.37 23.61
C ASP A 801 1.51 27.88 24.78
N SER A 802 1.24 27.03 25.77
CA SER A 802 0.35 27.37 26.89
C SER A 802 0.98 27.20 28.26
N ASP A 803 2.20 27.72 28.40
CA ASP A 803 2.78 28.25 29.64
C ASP A 803 3.73 29.42 29.26
N ASP A 804 3.94 30.38 30.17
CA ASP A 804 4.63 31.65 29.89
C ASP A 804 6.19 31.54 29.84
N ASP A 805 6.81 32.58 29.25
CA ASP A 805 8.25 32.89 29.21
C ASP A 805 9.22 31.90 28.50
N VAL A 806 9.57 32.21 27.23
CA VAL A 806 10.92 32.69 26.81
C VAL A 806 10.98 32.94 25.28
N ASP A 807 11.41 34.14 24.89
CA ASP A 807 11.78 34.49 23.50
C ASP A 807 13.20 33.96 23.13
N ALA A 808 13.34 33.20 22.04
CA ALA A 808 14.45 33.24 21.06
C ALA A 808 14.55 31.97 20.16
N PRO A 809 15.08 32.06 18.92
CA PRO A 809 15.06 33.18 17.97
C PRO A 809 14.58 32.82 16.54
#